data_AF-A0AAE3FS16-F1
#
_entry.id   AF-A0AAE3FS16-F1
#
_cell.length_a   1.000
_cell.length_b   1.000
_cell.length_c   1.000
_cell.angle_alpha   90.00
_cell.angle_beta   90.00
_cell.angle_gamma   90.00
#
_symmetry.space_group_name_H-M   'P 1'
#
loop_
_entity.id
_entity.type
_entity.pdbx_description
1 polymer ?
#
loop_
_entity_poly.entity_id
_entity_poly.type
_entity_poly.pdbx_seq_one_letter_code
_entity_poly.pdbx_strand_id
1 'polypeptide(L)'
;MTLDSPVFVDPSWVEKHSDVTLVDVRERREYRDVGHVPAAVNVPFDSVRDPSSVATGMLPGREAFETLLGDVGISNGETLVAYDGGDGVYAARFLLTAAVYGHGGNLYLVDGGFDALRDRLGVTADPVDPEPAEYDADEPDAQLLADRDDVEAAVDAETTQVVDTRTAAEYDHSHVPTATQLSWERFVDDDGRLRPTDEIESILDEQGLSPETAIVLYCNTARRLSHTFAVLTELGYEDVSFYEGSLTDWVRAESPDWDPERLYERVRAVAADGFEALPHELGEDIFGRLHLIGLYTQKQDGYFMLRTKVPNGVLTAEQARTYGEIVDEFARAPGEYGGTEQNPEFGDGFLDVTTRQGLQAHWVRVEDMPEIWDRYEEVGLTTIQASGNTLRNVVACPASGLGEEVTDVRSLGEDIADAFEGNQRYANLPRKLKVSLSGCHENCGRSEIQDLGFTPAIKDGRDGFHVKLGGGLSDGPRAATDLDIFVEPEQVEPLTLAVADLFIEHGSYIDTAVNRLKFIVEEYGIDGFREELERYVDFDFEDAGKDLTTSYRGDHVGVHETEDGYYVGLNLPTGRMRGEELVELADLAERYGSGELRLTANQNVVIAGVRENALDDLLAEPLLERYSPDPGPFTRGIVTCTGAEFCKYGVVETKSRGIEWARMLDSWLAETDRVDESDLPDAVRVHMSGCSASCAQPQIGDVAMRGEAKRTPEGTKDAADVGLGGDLGRGTFADWIAGSVVLDDVPDGITRLVSAYAADGGTEAFSGWTERVPDADLRQLIRGEARADAVVQDGDRAASEVN
;
A
#
# COMPACT_ATOMS: atom_id res chain seq x y z
N MET A 1 27.75 30.64 11.60
CA MET A 1 28.37 30.66 12.97
C MET A 1 28.03 29.30 13.55
N THR A 2 29.02 28.43 13.77
CA THR A 2 28.81 27.01 14.15
C THR A 2 28.39 26.90 15.61
N LEU A 3 27.96 25.71 16.05
CA LEU A 3 27.91 25.39 17.48
C LEU A 3 29.33 25.63 18.04
N ASP A 4 29.57 26.68 18.83
CA ASP A 4 30.91 26.95 19.36
C ASP A 4 31.22 26.00 20.51
N SER A 5 32.33 25.26 20.43
CA SER A 5 32.75 24.34 21.51
C SER A 5 32.97 25.10 22.84
N PRO A 6 32.47 24.57 23.98
CA PRO A 6 31.81 23.27 24.13
C PRO A 6 30.36 23.27 23.62
N VAL A 7 29.95 22.19 22.97
CA VAL A 7 28.57 21.92 22.53
C VAL A 7 27.81 21.12 23.59
N PHE A 8 28.44 20.16 24.26
CA PHE A 8 27.81 19.34 25.29
C PHE A 8 28.01 19.92 26.70
N VAL A 9 26.94 19.97 27.49
CA VAL A 9 26.97 20.43 28.90
C VAL A 9 26.36 19.39 29.84
N ASP A 10 27.00 19.18 30.99
CA ASP A 10 26.47 18.27 32.01
C ASP A 10 25.40 18.97 32.90
N PRO A 11 24.49 18.23 33.55
CA PRO A 11 23.46 18.82 34.42
C PRO A 11 24.00 19.73 35.54
N SER A 12 25.23 19.53 36.01
CA SER A 12 25.85 20.41 37.01
C SER A 12 26.37 21.72 36.42
N TRP A 13 26.61 21.78 35.11
CA TRP A 13 26.86 23.02 34.40
C TRP A 13 25.56 23.83 34.33
N VAL A 14 24.45 23.19 33.95
CA VAL A 14 23.12 23.82 33.85
C VAL A 14 22.69 24.43 35.20
N GLU A 15 22.85 23.69 36.30
CA GLU A 15 22.56 24.16 37.66
C GLU A 15 23.31 25.46 38.04
N LYS A 16 24.51 25.68 37.48
CA LYS A 16 25.36 26.84 37.81
C LYS A 16 25.09 28.07 36.94
N HIS A 17 24.31 27.94 35.87
CA HIS A 17 24.06 29.01 34.90
C HIS A 17 22.57 29.36 34.88
N SER A 18 22.20 30.40 35.62
CA SER A 18 20.82 30.92 35.66
C SER A 18 20.45 31.83 34.50
N ASP A 19 21.43 32.26 33.71
CA ASP A 19 21.26 33.28 32.67
C ASP A 19 21.17 32.61 31.28
N VAL A 20 20.51 31.44 31.21
CA VAL A 20 20.32 30.65 29.98
C VAL A 20 18.83 30.34 29.79
N THR A 21 18.43 30.11 28.54
CA THR A 21 17.08 29.67 28.20
C THR A 21 17.09 28.16 28.02
N LEU A 22 16.38 27.45 28.92
CA LEU A 22 16.22 26.00 28.84
C LEU A 22 15.12 25.68 27.83
N VAL A 23 15.42 24.83 26.85
CA VAL A 23 14.49 24.41 25.81
C VAL A 23 14.22 22.92 25.93
N ASP A 24 12.98 22.57 26.27
CA ASP A 24 12.49 21.20 26.29
C ASP A 24 11.92 20.87 24.92
N VAL A 25 12.58 19.98 24.16
CA VAL A 25 12.11 19.63 22.82
C VAL A 25 11.24 18.37 22.75
N ARG A 26 10.89 17.81 23.91
CA ARG A 26 9.95 16.68 23.99
C ARG A 26 8.55 17.10 23.59
N GLU A 27 7.70 16.11 23.36
CA GLU A 27 6.33 16.36 22.95
C GLU A 27 5.56 17.18 24.00
N ARG A 28 4.60 18.00 23.54
CA ARG A 28 3.78 18.84 24.43
C ARG A 28 3.12 18.01 25.54
N ARG A 29 2.73 16.78 25.18
CA ARG A 29 2.12 15.83 26.11
C ARG A 29 3.11 15.37 27.18
N GLU A 30 4.34 15.02 26.81
CA GLU A 30 5.37 14.65 27.78
C GLU A 30 5.74 15.82 28.69
N TYR A 31 5.95 17.00 28.11
CA TYR A 31 6.23 18.24 28.84
C TYR A 31 5.17 18.53 29.93
N ARG A 32 3.89 18.28 29.62
CA ARG A 32 2.76 18.53 30.52
C ARG A 32 2.48 17.38 31.49
N ASP A 33 2.44 16.15 30.99
CA ASP A 33 1.93 14.98 31.73
C ASP A 33 3.03 14.32 32.57
N VAL A 34 4.26 14.24 32.06
CA VAL A 34 5.44 13.74 32.78
C VAL A 34 6.08 14.89 33.60
N GLY A 35 5.91 16.13 33.14
CA GLY A 35 6.51 17.32 33.70
C GLY A 35 7.86 17.65 33.05
N HIS A 36 8.38 18.83 33.36
CA HIS A 36 9.58 19.41 32.74
C HIS A 36 10.46 20.10 33.79
N VAL A 37 11.70 20.46 33.40
CA VAL A 37 12.62 21.17 34.28
C VAL A 37 12.09 22.59 34.53
N PRO A 38 12.09 23.10 35.78
CA PRO A 38 11.57 24.44 36.08
C PRO A 38 12.15 25.53 35.15
N ALA A 39 11.27 26.38 34.63
CA ALA A 39 11.57 27.46 33.68
C ALA A 39 11.96 27.04 32.25
N ALA A 40 11.89 25.76 31.90
CA ALA A 40 12.07 25.33 30.51
C ALA A 40 10.86 25.69 29.64
N VAL A 41 11.11 26.34 28.51
CA VAL A 41 10.10 26.55 27.46
C VAL A 41 10.02 25.31 26.57
N ASN A 42 8.84 24.99 26.06
CA ASN A 42 8.64 23.81 25.23
C ASN A 42 8.64 24.16 23.74
N VAL A 43 9.53 23.53 22.99
CA VAL A 43 9.58 23.59 21.52
C VAL A 43 9.56 22.15 21.00
N PRO A 44 8.37 21.53 20.85
CA PRO A 44 8.26 20.14 20.41
C PRO A 44 9.03 19.90 19.12
N PHE A 45 9.70 18.75 19.01
CA PHE A 45 10.50 18.39 17.83
C PHE A 45 9.75 18.59 16.51
N ASP A 46 8.47 18.23 16.46
CA ASP A 46 7.66 18.37 15.24
C ASP A 46 7.48 19.82 14.77
N SER A 47 7.58 20.78 15.68
CA SER A 47 7.48 22.20 15.33
C SER A 47 8.71 22.75 14.61
N VAL A 48 9.85 22.05 14.67
CA VAL A 48 11.08 22.42 13.94
C VAL A 48 11.25 21.64 12.63
N ARG A 49 10.14 21.28 11.97
CA ARG A 49 10.10 20.61 10.65
C ARG A 49 9.14 21.33 9.70
N ASP A 50 9.43 21.32 8.40
CA ASP A 50 8.50 21.82 7.38
C ASP A 50 7.35 20.82 7.13
N PRO A 51 6.08 21.19 7.40
CA PRO A 51 4.92 20.32 7.16
C PRO A 51 4.54 20.22 5.66
N SER A 52 5.09 21.06 4.79
CA SER A 52 4.71 21.16 3.37
C SER A 52 5.66 20.45 2.39
N SER A 53 6.84 20.03 2.85
CA SER A 53 7.83 19.35 2.03
C SER A 53 7.41 17.91 1.67
N VAL A 54 7.72 17.50 0.43
CA VAL A 54 7.49 16.13 -0.08
C VAL A 54 8.40 15.11 0.65
N ALA A 55 9.55 15.56 1.17
CA ALA A 55 10.41 14.83 2.10
C ALA A 55 10.21 15.43 3.51
N THR A 56 9.31 14.86 4.31
CA THR A 56 9.02 15.34 5.67
C THR A 56 10.24 15.10 6.57
N GLY A 57 10.86 16.18 7.04
CA GLY A 57 12.16 16.19 7.72
C GLY A 57 13.02 17.42 7.44
N MET A 58 12.70 18.18 6.37
CA MET A 58 13.38 19.43 6.02
C MET A 58 13.18 20.53 7.08
N LEU A 59 14.07 21.52 7.07
CA LEU A 59 14.04 22.69 7.94
C LEU A 59 12.73 23.45 7.74
N PRO A 60 12.11 23.96 8.81
CA PRO A 60 10.92 24.81 8.68
C PRO A 60 11.30 26.06 7.89
N GLY A 61 10.37 26.64 7.12
CA GLY A 61 10.64 27.91 6.45
C GLY A 61 11.02 29.02 7.44
N ARG A 62 11.87 29.96 7.00
CA ARG A 62 12.40 31.08 7.81
C ARG A 62 11.34 31.77 8.69
N GLU A 63 10.23 32.21 8.08
CA GLU A 63 9.13 32.90 8.78
C GLU A 63 8.42 32.00 9.82
N ALA A 64 8.34 30.70 9.55
CA ALA A 64 7.76 29.74 10.49
C ALA A 64 8.68 29.55 11.71
N PHE A 65 9.99 29.52 11.49
CA PHE A 65 10.97 29.42 12.57
C PHE A 65 11.04 30.70 13.44
N GLU A 66 10.97 31.88 12.81
CA GLU A 66 10.84 33.17 13.51
C GLU A 66 9.62 33.19 14.44
N THR A 67 8.47 32.79 13.90
CA THR A 67 7.22 32.71 14.66
C THR A 67 7.35 31.73 15.82
N LEU A 68 7.91 30.54 15.57
CA LEU A 68 8.08 29.51 16.59
C LEU A 68 8.90 29.99 17.79
N LEU A 69 10.08 30.56 17.55
CA LEU A 69 10.96 31.01 18.63
C LEU A 69 10.43 32.27 19.33
N GLY A 70 9.84 33.19 18.56
CA GLY A 70 9.21 34.40 19.11
C GLY A 70 8.04 34.08 20.04
N ASP A 71 7.19 33.12 19.67
CA ASP A 71 6.01 32.72 20.47
C ASP A 71 6.40 32.08 21.82
N VAL A 72 7.54 31.40 21.89
CA VAL A 72 8.06 30.83 23.13
C VAL A 72 9.01 31.78 23.88
N GLY A 73 9.08 33.05 23.46
CA GLY A 73 9.81 34.11 24.14
C GLY A 73 11.33 34.04 23.98
N ILE A 74 11.85 33.33 22.98
CA ILE A 74 13.28 33.26 22.68
C ILE A 74 13.69 34.45 21.80
N SER A 75 14.75 35.16 22.18
CA SER A 75 15.37 36.23 21.38
C SER A 75 16.72 35.81 20.78
N ASN A 76 17.14 36.42 19.66
CA ASN A 76 18.33 36.01 18.88
C ASN A 76 19.66 35.90 19.66
N GLY A 77 19.81 36.58 20.80
CA GLY A 77 21.07 36.65 21.54
C GLY A 77 21.14 35.80 22.80
N GLU A 78 20.09 35.04 23.10
CA GLU A 78 20.01 34.21 24.30
C GLU A 78 20.91 32.97 24.21
N THR A 79 21.50 32.57 25.32
CA THR A 79 22.17 31.26 25.36
C THR A 79 21.13 30.17 25.51
N LEU A 80 21.02 29.29 24.51
CA LEU A 80 20.06 28.19 24.50
C LEU A 80 20.71 26.90 25.02
N VAL A 81 20.00 26.21 25.89
CA VAL A 81 20.40 24.89 26.40
C VAL A 81 19.22 23.94 26.15
N ALA A 82 19.36 23.07 25.14
CA ALA A 82 18.29 22.17 24.73
C ALA A 82 18.48 20.76 25.31
N TYR A 83 17.36 20.12 25.65
CA TYR A 83 17.32 18.73 26.07
C TYR A 83 16.06 18.04 25.51
N ASP A 84 16.15 16.74 25.30
CA ASP A 84 15.02 15.88 24.93
C ASP A 84 14.82 14.76 25.97
N GLY A 85 14.03 13.74 25.63
CA GLY A 85 13.71 12.63 26.54
C GLY A 85 14.87 11.69 26.82
N GLY A 86 15.93 11.70 26.01
CA GLY A 86 16.96 10.65 26.04
C GLY A 86 18.32 11.14 25.52
N ASP A 87 18.76 10.52 24.43
CA ASP A 87 20.12 10.59 23.87
C ASP A 87 20.50 11.89 23.13
N GLY A 88 19.60 12.87 23.07
CA GLY A 88 19.90 14.20 22.55
C GLY A 88 19.71 14.38 21.04
N VAL A 89 19.28 13.38 20.26
CA VAL A 89 19.09 13.54 18.80
C VAL A 89 18.08 14.62 18.41
N TYR A 90 16.99 14.78 19.16
CA TYR A 90 15.96 15.77 18.86
C TYR A 90 16.42 17.17 19.29
N ALA A 91 17.05 17.25 20.45
CA ALA A 91 17.60 18.50 20.95
C ALA A 91 18.74 19.01 20.05
N ALA A 92 19.60 18.10 19.56
CA ALA A 92 20.62 18.43 18.59
C ALA A 92 20.04 18.98 17.28
N ARG A 93 18.91 18.44 16.79
CA ARG A 93 18.24 18.96 15.59
C ARG A 93 17.68 20.36 15.80
N PHE A 94 17.07 20.64 16.94
CA PHE A 94 16.65 22.00 17.30
C PHE A 94 17.83 22.98 17.28
N LEU A 95 18.95 22.62 17.92
CA LEU A 95 20.14 23.49 17.99
C LEU A 95 20.78 23.69 16.61
N LEU A 96 20.88 22.64 15.79
CA LEU A 96 21.39 22.75 14.42
C LEU A 96 20.50 23.66 13.57
N THR A 97 19.18 23.55 13.72
CA THR A 97 18.21 24.44 13.05
C THR A 97 18.42 25.89 13.46
N ALA A 98 18.59 26.16 14.76
CA ALA A 98 18.90 27.50 15.26
C ALA A 98 20.24 28.03 14.71
N ALA A 99 21.27 27.18 14.61
CA ALA A 99 22.56 27.55 14.04
C ALA A 99 22.46 27.90 12.54
N VAL A 100 21.73 27.10 11.77
CA VAL A 100 21.47 27.35 10.33
C VAL A 100 20.77 28.67 10.11
N TYR A 101 19.85 29.04 10.99
CA TYR A 101 19.12 30.32 10.97
C TYR A 101 19.84 31.48 11.65
N GLY A 102 21.13 31.32 11.97
CA GLY A 102 21.99 32.42 12.43
C GLY A 102 21.74 32.86 13.87
N HIS A 103 21.26 31.96 14.75
CA HIS A 103 21.10 32.29 16.17
C HIS A 103 22.43 32.82 16.77
N GLY A 104 22.37 34.00 17.40
CA GLY A 104 23.54 34.76 17.81
C GLY A 104 24.06 34.46 19.22
N GLY A 105 23.32 33.69 20.01
CA GLY A 105 23.74 33.21 21.32
C GLY A 105 24.40 31.83 21.27
N ASN A 106 24.99 31.39 22.38
CA ASN A 106 25.61 30.07 22.47
C ASN A 106 24.54 28.96 22.48
N LEU A 107 24.86 27.83 21.87
CA LEU A 107 23.96 26.70 21.69
C LEU A 107 24.56 25.46 22.38
N TYR A 108 23.91 24.98 23.42
CA TYR A 108 24.37 23.85 24.22
C TYR A 108 23.36 22.70 24.23
N LEU A 109 23.87 21.47 24.13
CA LEU A 109 23.12 20.23 24.25
C LEU A 109 23.36 19.59 25.62
N VAL A 110 22.30 19.17 26.30
CA VAL A 110 22.42 18.51 27.60
C VAL A 110 22.79 17.05 27.44
N ASP A 111 23.91 16.65 28.05
CA ASP A 111 24.37 15.26 28.09
C ASP A 111 23.48 14.39 29.00
N GLY A 112 22.84 13.36 28.43
CA GLY A 112 21.88 12.47 29.10
C GLY A 112 20.45 13.04 29.25
N GLY A 113 20.12 14.14 28.55
CA GLY A 113 18.75 14.61 28.36
C GLY A 113 17.94 14.91 29.64
N PHE A 114 16.62 14.74 29.54
CA PHE A 114 15.66 15.03 30.61
C PHE A 114 15.89 14.18 31.87
N ASP A 115 16.21 12.90 31.70
CA ASP A 115 16.43 12.00 32.83
C ASP A 115 17.60 12.45 33.69
N ALA A 116 18.70 12.91 33.06
CA ALA A 116 19.85 13.46 33.78
C ALA A 116 19.54 14.79 34.49
N LEU A 117 18.65 15.62 33.93
CA LEU A 117 18.24 16.89 34.54
C LEU A 117 17.24 16.71 35.68
N ARG A 118 16.22 15.86 35.51
CA ARG A 118 15.15 15.65 36.50
C ARG A 118 15.70 15.27 37.87
N ASP A 119 16.68 14.39 37.89
CA ASP A 119 17.29 13.91 39.14
C ASP A 119 18.00 15.01 39.92
N ARG A 120 18.39 16.10 39.24
CA ARG A 120 19.20 17.18 39.81
C ARG A 120 18.43 18.48 40.03
N LEU A 121 17.65 18.92 39.04
CA LEU A 121 16.92 20.19 39.05
C LEU A 121 15.46 20.01 39.49
N GLY A 122 14.97 18.77 39.55
CA GLY A 122 13.56 18.46 39.81
C GLY A 122 12.67 18.67 38.59
N VAL A 123 11.39 18.39 38.76
CA VAL A 123 10.36 18.53 37.73
C VAL A 123 9.16 19.32 38.24
N THR A 124 8.53 20.05 37.33
CA THR A 124 7.25 20.72 37.55
C THR A 124 6.28 20.40 36.41
N ALA A 125 4.98 20.48 36.68
CA ALA A 125 3.93 20.46 35.65
C ALA A 125 3.26 21.84 35.52
N ASP A 126 3.75 22.84 36.26
CA ASP A 126 3.26 24.21 36.15
C ASP A 126 3.65 24.76 34.77
N PRO A 127 2.71 25.28 33.97
CA PRO A 127 3.02 25.79 32.65
C PRO A 127 3.96 26.99 32.72
N VAL A 128 4.97 27.01 31.86
CA VAL A 128 5.76 28.20 31.58
C VAL A 128 5.04 29.00 30.49
N ASP A 129 4.66 30.23 30.81
CA ASP A 129 3.99 31.17 29.90
C ASP A 129 4.95 32.34 29.63
N PRO A 130 5.91 32.18 28.69
CA PRO A 130 6.88 33.22 28.38
C PRO A 130 6.20 34.41 27.69
N GLU A 131 6.66 35.63 27.97
CA GLU A 131 6.23 36.78 27.16
C GLU A 131 6.83 36.64 25.75
N PRO A 132 6.04 36.73 24.67
CA PRO A 132 6.56 36.62 23.31
C PRO A 132 7.67 37.64 23.03
N ALA A 133 8.68 37.21 22.28
CA ALA A 133 9.85 38.00 21.91
C ALA A 133 9.92 38.23 20.40
N GLU A 134 10.71 39.23 19.98
CA GLU A 134 11.09 39.38 18.57
C GLU A 134 12.26 38.43 18.27
N TYR A 135 12.12 37.64 17.20
CA TYR A 135 13.16 36.79 16.63
C TYR A 135 13.27 37.06 15.13
N ASP A 136 14.48 37.35 14.65
CA ASP A 136 14.79 37.65 13.23
C ASP A 136 15.73 36.56 12.69
N ALA A 137 15.23 35.66 11.84
CA ALA A 137 16.02 34.55 11.34
C ALA A 137 16.77 34.95 10.07
N ASP A 138 18.04 34.55 9.97
CA ASP A 138 18.83 34.75 8.76
C ASP A 138 18.34 33.82 7.62
N GLU A 139 18.82 34.03 6.40
CA GLU A 139 18.70 32.99 5.37
C GLU A 139 19.54 31.77 5.78
N PRO A 140 19.10 30.53 5.46
CA PRO A 140 19.83 29.32 5.85
C PRO A 140 21.31 29.37 5.44
N ASP A 141 22.20 29.07 6.38
CA ASP A 141 23.66 29.09 6.14
C ASP A 141 24.06 28.03 5.11
N ALA A 142 24.38 28.48 3.90
CA ALA A 142 24.80 27.65 2.78
C ALA A 142 26.16 26.96 3.00
N GLN A 143 26.89 27.24 4.09
CA GLN A 143 28.07 26.47 4.47
C GLN A 143 27.72 25.22 5.28
N LEU A 144 26.60 25.24 5.99
CA LEU A 144 26.14 24.13 6.82
C LEU A 144 25.23 23.18 6.05
N LEU A 145 24.44 23.73 5.12
CA LEU A 145 23.54 22.96 4.27
C LEU A 145 24.22 22.57 2.96
N ALA A 146 24.31 21.27 2.72
CA ALA A 146 24.65 20.71 1.43
C ALA A 146 23.36 20.44 0.64
N ASP A 147 23.31 20.89 -0.60
CA ASP A 147 22.28 20.45 -1.53
C ASP A 147 22.69 19.15 -2.25
N ARG A 148 21.86 18.68 -3.19
CA ARG A 148 22.17 17.46 -3.94
C ARG A 148 23.42 17.61 -4.81
N ASP A 149 23.61 18.77 -5.45
CA ASP A 149 24.78 19.00 -6.32
C ASP A 149 26.06 18.95 -5.48
N ASP A 150 26.02 19.43 -4.24
CA ASP A 150 27.11 19.32 -3.28
C ASP A 150 27.41 17.85 -2.91
N VAL A 151 26.38 17.03 -2.70
CA VAL A 151 26.55 15.58 -2.42
C VAL A 151 27.09 14.84 -3.63
N GLU A 152 26.57 15.11 -4.83
CA GLU A 152 27.09 14.52 -6.08
C GLU A 152 28.58 14.88 -6.28
N ALA A 153 28.93 16.14 -6.02
CA ALA A 153 30.33 16.58 -6.04
C ALA A 153 31.18 15.89 -4.96
N ALA A 154 30.62 15.64 -3.77
CA ALA A 154 31.30 14.92 -2.69
C ALA A 154 31.52 13.43 -3.03
N VAL A 155 30.56 12.78 -3.68
CA VAL A 155 30.69 11.39 -4.17
C VAL A 155 31.80 11.26 -5.22
N ASP A 156 31.91 12.25 -6.11
CA ASP A 156 32.94 12.28 -7.14
C ASP A 156 34.32 12.73 -6.61
N ALA A 157 34.36 13.40 -5.45
CA ALA A 157 35.58 13.91 -4.85
C ALA A 157 36.24 12.87 -3.93
N GLU A 158 37.53 12.56 -4.18
CA GLU A 158 38.33 11.74 -3.25
C GLU A 158 38.70 12.49 -1.95
N THR A 159 38.29 13.75 -1.78
CA THR A 159 38.68 14.64 -0.68
C THR A 159 37.57 14.94 0.32
N THR A 160 36.33 14.54 0.03
CA THR A 160 35.16 14.79 0.89
C THR A 160 34.52 13.45 1.22
N GLN A 161 34.22 13.21 2.51
CA GLN A 161 33.61 11.97 2.95
C GLN A 161 32.12 12.16 3.16
N VAL A 162 31.31 11.43 2.38
CA VAL A 162 29.87 11.31 2.66
C VAL A 162 29.70 10.31 3.81
N VAL A 163 28.89 10.64 4.81
CA VAL A 163 28.71 9.82 6.02
C VAL A 163 27.23 9.58 6.27
N ASP A 164 26.86 8.30 6.33
CA ASP A 164 25.52 7.84 6.64
C ASP A 164 25.37 7.58 8.14
N THR A 165 24.52 8.37 8.80
CA THR A 165 24.34 8.29 10.27
C THR A 165 23.23 7.34 10.71
N ARG A 166 22.70 6.53 9.79
CA ARG A 166 21.67 5.52 10.05
C ARG A 166 22.28 4.21 10.55
N THR A 167 21.44 3.25 10.91
CA THR A 167 21.90 1.94 11.38
C THR A 167 22.61 1.16 10.27
N ALA A 168 23.45 0.18 10.64
CA ALA A 168 24.14 -0.65 9.66
C ALA A 168 23.16 -1.42 8.75
N ALA A 169 22.00 -1.84 9.29
CA ALA A 169 20.96 -2.51 8.52
C ALA A 169 20.33 -1.58 7.46
N GLU A 170 20.07 -0.32 7.80
CA GLU A 170 19.57 0.69 6.85
C GLU A 170 20.61 0.98 5.75
N TYR A 171 21.88 1.10 6.13
CA TYR A 171 22.99 1.33 5.20
C TYR A 171 23.18 0.17 4.21
N ASP A 172 23.20 -1.07 4.71
CA ASP A 172 23.35 -2.26 3.87
C ASP A 172 22.19 -2.41 2.88
N HIS A 173 21.00 -1.92 3.25
CA HIS A 173 19.84 -1.90 2.36
C HIS A 173 20.00 -0.88 1.22
N SER A 174 20.41 0.35 1.54
CA SER A 174 20.72 1.37 0.54
C SER A 174 21.49 2.54 1.16
N HIS A 175 22.38 3.15 0.38
CA HIS A 175 23.14 4.33 0.77
C HIS A 175 23.54 5.15 -0.47
N VAL A 176 23.84 6.43 -0.25
CA VAL A 176 24.55 7.28 -1.23
C VAL A 176 25.89 6.62 -1.58
N PRO A 177 26.29 6.52 -2.86
CA PRO A 177 27.57 5.93 -3.24
C PRO A 177 28.75 6.52 -2.46
N THR A 178 29.78 5.73 -2.18
CA THR A 178 30.98 6.10 -1.40
C THR A 178 30.76 6.53 0.05
N ALA A 179 29.50 6.55 0.52
CA ALA A 179 29.21 6.88 1.91
C ALA A 179 29.87 5.89 2.88
N THR A 180 30.29 6.38 4.04
CA THR A 180 30.76 5.54 5.16
C THR A 180 29.67 5.47 6.23
N GLN A 181 29.40 4.28 6.75
CA GLN A 181 28.38 4.08 7.77
C GLN A 181 28.91 4.44 9.17
N LEU A 182 28.21 5.33 9.87
CA LEU A 182 28.56 5.79 11.22
C LEU A 182 27.30 6.14 12.02
N SER A 183 26.65 5.13 12.60
CA SER A 183 25.47 5.35 13.45
C SER A 183 25.81 6.23 14.65
N TRP A 184 24.96 7.22 14.92
CA TRP A 184 25.06 8.10 16.08
C TRP A 184 25.06 7.34 17.42
N GLU A 185 24.41 6.16 17.47
CA GLU A 185 24.33 5.29 18.65
C GLU A 185 25.70 4.84 19.15
N ARG A 186 26.72 4.87 18.28
CA ARG A 186 28.09 4.54 18.67
C ARG A 186 28.70 5.59 19.60
N PHE A 187 28.17 6.81 19.65
CA PHE A 187 28.71 7.89 20.47
C PHE A 187 28.11 7.98 21.86
N VAL A 188 27.02 7.26 22.12
CA VAL A 188 26.35 7.26 23.43
C VAL A 188 26.46 5.91 24.14
N ASP A 189 26.30 5.92 25.45
CA ASP A 189 26.12 4.73 26.28
C ASP A 189 24.64 4.35 26.44
N ASP A 190 24.36 3.27 27.18
CA ASP A 190 23.00 2.76 27.39
C ASP A 190 22.10 3.73 28.18
N ASP A 191 22.69 4.74 28.84
CA ASP A 191 21.98 5.79 29.59
C ASP A 191 21.83 7.08 28.75
N GLY A 192 22.16 7.04 27.45
CA GLY A 192 22.07 8.18 26.54
C GLY A 192 23.13 9.26 26.77
N ARG A 193 24.22 8.93 27.47
CA ARG A 193 25.33 9.87 27.69
C ARG A 193 26.43 9.72 26.68
N LEU A 194 27.10 10.82 26.37
CA LEU A 194 28.24 10.84 25.48
C LEU A 194 29.38 9.98 26.05
N ARG A 195 29.93 9.11 25.22
CA ARG A 195 31.10 8.29 25.55
C ARG A 195 32.33 9.17 25.80
N PRO A 196 33.34 8.66 26.53
CA PRO A 196 34.62 9.36 26.66
C PRO A 196 35.21 9.76 25.32
N THR A 197 35.78 10.97 25.25
CA THR A 197 36.36 11.55 24.03
C THR A 197 37.30 10.58 23.30
N ASP A 198 38.15 9.85 24.04
CA ASP A 198 39.11 8.90 23.46
C ASP A 198 38.44 7.66 22.83
N GLU A 199 37.27 7.24 23.32
CA GLU A 199 36.48 6.18 22.67
C GLU A 199 35.85 6.68 21.37
N ILE A 200 35.33 7.92 21.36
CA ILE A 200 34.72 8.54 20.18
C ILE A 200 35.78 8.77 19.10
N GLU A 201 36.94 9.32 19.45
CA GLU A 201 38.08 9.48 18.54
C GLU A 201 38.48 8.14 17.92
N SER A 202 38.51 7.05 18.71
CA SER A 202 38.79 5.71 18.19
C SER A 202 37.72 5.21 17.20
N ILE A 203 36.44 5.54 17.41
CA ILE A 203 35.36 5.16 16.49
C ILE A 203 35.49 5.92 15.16
N LEU A 204 35.85 7.21 15.21
CA LEU A 204 36.05 8.04 14.03
C LEU A 204 37.28 7.58 13.22
N ASP A 205 38.38 7.26 13.90
CA ASP A 205 39.59 6.69 13.30
C ASP A 205 39.31 5.37 12.56
N GLU A 206 38.46 4.50 13.11
CA GLU A 206 38.03 3.25 12.46
C GLU A 206 37.29 3.49 11.13
N GLN A 207 36.59 4.61 11.01
CA GLN A 207 35.89 5.04 9.79
C GLN A 207 36.76 5.91 8.87
N GLY A 208 38.02 6.16 9.24
CA GLY A 208 38.94 7.00 8.47
C GLY A 208 38.63 8.50 8.51
N LEU A 209 37.92 8.96 9.54
CA LEU A 209 37.58 10.37 9.73
C LEU A 209 38.61 11.05 10.64
N SER A 210 39.12 12.20 10.24
CA SER A 210 39.96 13.07 11.07
C SER A 210 39.48 14.52 11.00
N PRO A 211 39.87 15.41 11.94
CA PRO A 211 39.41 16.80 11.94
C PRO A 211 39.70 17.60 10.66
N GLU A 212 40.62 17.14 9.82
CA GLU A 212 40.93 17.73 8.51
C GLU A 212 40.06 17.19 7.35
N THR A 213 39.24 16.17 7.60
CA THR A 213 38.33 15.58 6.60
C THR A 213 37.13 16.50 6.41
N ALA A 214 36.86 16.89 5.17
CA ALA A 214 35.59 17.53 4.81
C ALA A 214 34.47 16.47 4.83
N ILE A 215 33.38 16.73 5.54
CA ILE A 215 32.31 15.75 5.79
C ILE A 215 30.97 16.30 5.33
N VAL A 216 30.21 15.46 4.62
CA VAL A 216 28.78 15.67 4.35
C VAL A 216 27.98 14.58 5.07
N LEU A 217 27.23 14.97 6.10
CA LEU A 217 26.38 14.05 6.86
C LEU A 217 25.01 13.89 6.22
N TYR A 218 24.43 12.69 6.23
CA TYR A 218 23.02 12.48 5.91
C TYR A 218 22.37 11.39 6.77
N CYS A 219 21.03 11.38 6.79
CA CYS A 219 20.20 10.29 7.30
C CYS A 219 18.84 10.27 6.59
N ASN A 220 17.73 10.01 7.30
CA ASN A 220 16.37 10.06 6.75
C ASN A 220 15.67 11.41 6.99
N THR A 221 15.81 12.02 8.18
CA THR A 221 15.03 13.20 8.58
C THR A 221 15.86 14.24 9.35
N ALA A 222 17.16 14.31 9.04
CA ALA A 222 18.16 15.15 9.69
C ALA A 222 18.34 15.00 11.23
N ARG A 223 17.52 14.22 11.95
CA ARG A 223 17.62 14.07 13.42
C ARG A 223 18.92 13.38 13.86
N ARG A 224 19.23 12.23 13.25
CA ARG A 224 20.42 11.41 13.59
C ARG A 224 21.72 12.12 13.24
N LEU A 225 21.76 12.76 12.07
CA LEU A 225 22.93 13.51 11.64
C LEU A 225 23.18 14.73 12.53
N SER A 226 22.14 15.31 13.14
CA SER A 226 22.30 16.51 13.98
C SER A 226 23.08 16.21 15.24
N HIS A 227 22.85 15.04 15.85
CA HIS A 227 23.65 14.57 16.98
C HIS A 227 25.11 14.33 16.57
N THR A 228 25.34 13.61 15.47
CA THR A 228 26.70 13.41 14.94
C THR A 228 27.39 14.74 14.61
N PHE A 229 26.67 15.72 14.06
CA PHE A 229 27.17 17.07 13.82
C PHE A 229 27.63 17.75 15.11
N ALA A 230 26.83 17.68 16.17
CA ALA A 230 27.19 18.21 17.49
C ALA A 230 28.46 17.55 18.06
N VAL A 231 28.59 16.23 17.94
CA VAL A 231 29.78 15.47 18.38
C VAL A 231 31.02 15.87 17.59
N LEU A 232 30.94 15.93 16.26
CA LEU A 232 32.08 16.33 15.42
C LEU A 232 32.51 17.77 15.74
N THR A 233 31.54 18.66 15.98
CA THR A 233 31.83 20.05 16.36
C THR A 233 32.50 20.15 17.74
N GLU A 234 32.05 19.36 18.73
CA GLU A 234 32.71 19.26 20.05
C GLU A 234 34.19 18.85 19.93
N LEU A 235 34.50 17.97 18.97
CA LEU A 235 35.85 17.47 18.69
C LEU A 235 36.69 18.38 17.78
N GLY A 236 36.13 19.51 17.33
CA GLY A 236 36.84 20.49 16.52
C GLY A 236 36.93 20.17 15.02
N TYR A 237 35.98 19.40 14.48
CA TYR A 237 35.81 19.28 13.03
C TYR A 237 35.16 20.57 12.51
N GLU A 238 35.87 21.31 11.67
CA GLU A 238 35.43 22.63 11.18
C GLU A 238 34.72 22.57 9.81
N ASP A 239 34.96 21.52 9.01
CA ASP A 239 34.43 21.37 7.65
C ASP A 239 33.36 20.26 7.61
N VAL A 240 32.24 20.52 8.26
CA VAL A 240 31.09 19.61 8.33
C VAL A 240 29.86 20.34 7.78
N SER A 241 29.26 19.75 6.76
CA SER A 241 27.94 20.13 6.24
C SER A 241 27.00 18.94 6.35
N PHE A 242 25.70 19.17 6.16
CA PHE A 242 24.72 18.11 6.14
C PHE A 242 23.77 18.24 4.96
N TYR A 243 23.49 17.10 4.35
CA TYR A 243 22.52 16.98 3.27
C TYR A 243 21.15 16.70 3.86
N GLU A 244 20.30 17.72 3.77
CA GLU A 244 18.97 17.66 4.33
C GLU A 244 17.99 16.81 3.53
N GLY A 245 18.18 16.75 2.21
CA GLY A 245 17.31 16.01 1.30
C GLY A 245 17.13 14.53 1.68
N SER A 246 18.04 13.98 2.51
CA SER A 246 18.03 12.60 3.00
C SER A 246 18.33 11.57 1.90
N LEU A 247 18.46 10.29 2.28
CA LEU A 247 18.51 9.23 1.27
C LEU A 247 17.27 9.29 0.36
N THR A 248 16.12 9.71 0.88
CA THR A 248 14.88 9.81 0.11
C THR A 248 14.99 10.81 -1.04
N ASP A 249 15.57 12.01 -0.87
CA ASP A 249 15.80 12.94 -2.00
C ASP A 249 16.84 12.39 -2.97
N TRP A 250 17.93 11.78 -2.46
CA TRP A 250 18.96 11.15 -3.30
C TRP A 250 18.36 10.11 -4.24
N VAL A 251 17.47 9.29 -3.71
CA VAL A 251 16.79 8.20 -4.40
C VAL A 251 15.61 8.68 -5.24
N ARG A 252 14.82 9.64 -4.72
CA ARG A 252 13.65 10.17 -5.43
C ARG A 252 14.03 10.96 -6.65
N ALA A 253 15.17 11.65 -6.70
CA ALA A 253 15.51 12.39 -7.92
C ALA A 253 15.87 11.48 -9.13
N GLU A 254 15.99 10.16 -8.95
CA GLU A 254 15.98 9.20 -10.08
C GLU A 254 14.56 8.88 -10.60
N SER A 255 13.51 9.33 -9.91
CA SER A 255 12.09 9.24 -10.27
C SER A 255 11.42 10.60 -10.07
N PRO A 256 11.36 11.49 -11.09
CA PRO A 256 10.80 12.83 -10.95
C PRO A 256 9.43 12.80 -10.26
N ASP A 257 9.09 13.76 -9.40
CA ASP A 257 7.74 13.81 -8.84
C ASP A 257 6.73 13.95 -9.98
N TRP A 258 5.94 12.89 -10.21
CA TRP A 258 4.99 12.85 -11.32
C TRP A 258 3.69 13.51 -10.89
N ASP A 259 3.35 14.57 -11.59
CA ASP A 259 2.01 15.12 -11.62
C ASP A 259 1.19 14.33 -12.65
N PRO A 260 0.15 13.58 -12.20
CA PRO A 260 -0.66 12.77 -13.10
C PRO A 260 -1.49 13.61 -14.08
N GLU A 261 -1.91 14.82 -13.71
CA GLU A 261 -2.63 15.73 -14.61
C GLU A 261 -1.70 16.26 -15.70
N ARG A 262 -0.49 16.67 -15.33
CA ARG A 262 0.52 17.07 -16.31
C ARG A 262 0.90 15.92 -17.25
N LEU A 263 1.01 14.70 -16.74
CA LEU A 263 1.26 13.52 -17.57
C LEU A 263 0.11 13.28 -18.56
N TYR A 264 -1.13 13.38 -18.09
CA TYR A 264 -2.34 13.27 -18.88
C TYR A 264 -2.36 14.28 -20.04
N GLU A 265 -2.12 15.56 -19.76
CA GLU A 265 -2.06 16.62 -20.77
C GLU A 265 -0.94 16.38 -21.80
N ARG A 266 0.24 15.96 -21.33
CA ARG A 266 1.38 15.67 -22.22
C ARG A 266 1.10 14.51 -23.16
N VAL A 267 0.47 13.44 -22.67
CA VAL A 267 0.07 12.30 -23.51
C VAL A 267 -1.01 12.75 -24.50
N ARG A 268 -2.00 13.54 -24.06
CA ARG A 268 -3.03 14.12 -24.93
C ARG A 268 -2.42 14.94 -26.07
N ALA A 269 -1.36 15.70 -25.80
CA ALA A 269 -0.68 16.54 -26.79
C ALA A 269 0.07 15.76 -27.88
N VAL A 270 0.64 14.60 -27.55
CA VAL A 270 1.45 13.78 -28.48
C VAL A 270 0.71 12.57 -29.04
N ALA A 271 -0.49 12.26 -28.52
CA ALA A 271 -1.27 11.07 -28.87
C ALA A 271 -1.45 10.89 -30.39
N ALA A 272 -1.68 11.97 -31.14
CA ALA A 272 -1.89 11.94 -32.58
C ALA A 272 -0.64 11.49 -33.38
N ASP A 273 0.55 11.59 -32.80
CA ASP A 273 1.81 11.15 -33.41
C ASP A 273 2.07 9.65 -33.19
N GLY A 274 1.23 8.99 -32.37
CA GLY A 274 1.17 7.55 -32.19
C GLY A 274 2.12 6.97 -31.15
N PHE A 275 2.08 5.64 -30.99
CA PHE A 275 2.74 4.92 -29.89
C PHE A 275 4.25 5.21 -29.78
N GLU A 276 4.98 5.27 -30.90
CA GLU A 276 6.43 5.50 -30.93
C GLU A 276 6.83 6.94 -30.54
N ALA A 277 5.91 7.90 -30.63
CA ALA A 277 6.16 9.27 -30.23
C ALA A 277 6.24 9.41 -28.70
N LEU A 278 5.58 8.53 -27.93
CA LEU A 278 5.59 8.57 -26.47
C LEU A 278 7.02 8.57 -25.89
N PRO A 279 7.87 7.55 -26.15
CA PRO A 279 9.23 7.57 -25.61
C PRO A 279 10.10 8.67 -26.22
N HIS A 280 9.87 9.04 -27.49
CA HIS A 280 10.65 10.08 -28.17
C HIS A 280 10.40 11.49 -27.60
N GLU A 281 9.14 11.83 -27.33
CA GLU A 281 8.73 13.17 -26.88
C GLU A 281 8.63 13.27 -25.35
N LEU A 282 8.35 12.16 -24.66
CA LEU A 282 8.07 12.16 -23.22
C LEU A 282 9.17 11.51 -22.35
N GLY A 283 10.12 10.79 -22.96
CA GLY A 283 11.25 10.12 -22.30
C GLY A 283 11.16 8.59 -22.36
N GLU A 284 12.31 7.90 -22.37
CA GLU A 284 12.40 6.44 -22.60
C GLU A 284 11.67 5.59 -21.53
N ASP A 285 11.50 6.12 -20.33
CA ASP A 285 10.86 5.48 -19.17
C ASP A 285 9.35 5.74 -19.06
N ILE A 286 8.77 6.47 -20.02
CA ILE A 286 7.36 6.92 -19.99
C ILE A 286 6.36 5.77 -19.76
N PHE A 287 6.60 4.58 -20.32
CA PHE A 287 5.64 3.47 -20.23
C PHE A 287 5.41 2.99 -18.79
N GLY A 288 6.40 3.12 -17.90
CA GLY A 288 6.22 2.82 -16.48
C GLY A 288 5.33 3.84 -15.77
N ARG A 289 5.28 5.08 -16.29
CA ARG A 289 4.58 6.23 -15.72
C ARG A 289 3.14 6.34 -16.21
N LEU A 290 2.87 5.91 -17.44
CA LEU A 290 1.52 5.83 -18.01
C LEU A 290 0.53 5.05 -17.13
N HIS A 291 1.02 4.18 -16.25
CA HIS A 291 0.21 3.51 -15.24
C HIS A 291 -0.60 4.49 -14.35
N LEU A 292 -0.06 5.69 -14.08
CA LEU A 292 -0.72 6.73 -13.28
C LEU A 292 -1.93 7.35 -13.98
N ILE A 293 -2.06 7.19 -15.30
CA ILE A 293 -3.24 7.62 -16.07
C ILE A 293 -4.00 6.41 -16.64
N GLY A 294 -3.83 5.24 -16.00
CA GLY A 294 -4.60 4.03 -16.31
C GLY A 294 -4.11 3.23 -17.51
N LEU A 295 -2.97 3.58 -18.12
CA LEU A 295 -2.46 2.93 -19.32
C LEU A 295 -1.33 1.96 -19.02
N TYR A 296 -1.52 0.69 -19.38
CA TYR A 296 -0.48 -0.35 -19.32
C TYR A 296 -0.15 -0.86 -20.71
N THR A 297 1.13 -0.95 -21.04
CA THR A 297 1.53 -1.69 -22.23
C THR A 297 1.15 -3.17 -22.09
N GLN A 298 0.61 -3.76 -23.14
CA GLN A 298 0.24 -5.18 -23.18
C GLN A 298 1.25 -6.00 -24.01
N LYS A 299 1.05 -7.33 -24.14
CA LYS A 299 1.95 -8.20 -24.91
C LYS A 299 2.07 -7.80 -26.39
N GLN A 300 1.03 -7.20 -26.94
CA GLN A 300 0.97 -6.77 -28.33
C GLN A 300 1.43 -5.30 -28.41
N ASP A 301 2.47 -5.06 -29.20
CA ASP A 301 3.08 -3.75 -29.37
C ASP A 301 2.12 -2.75 -30.03
N GLY A 302 2.20 -1.47 -29.65
CA GLY A 302 1.32 -0.43 -30.17
C GLY A 302 -0.02 -0.29 -29.45
N TYR A 303 -0.35 -1.18 -28.52
CA TYR A 303 -1.63 -1.20 -27.82
C TYR A 303 -1.46 -1.13 -26.29
N PHE A 304 -2.52 -0.66 -25.63
CA PHE A 304 -2.62 -0.54 -24.19
C PHE A 304 -3.81 -1.32 -23.63
N MET A 305 -3.64 -1.79 -22.40
CA MET A 305 -4.74 -1.99 -21.48
C MET A 305 -5.08 -0.65 -20.84
N LEU A 306 -6.36 -0.28 -20.89
CA LEU A 306 -6.93 0.88 -20.22
C LEU A 306 -7.63 0.43 -18.94
N ARG A 307 -7.28 1.02 -17.80
CA ARG A 307 -7.99 0.82 -16.54
C ARG A 307 -8.70 2.09 -16.11
N THR A 308 -9.95 1.94 -15.68
CA THR A 308 -10.80 3.02 -15.15
C THR A 308 -10.91 2.91 -13.63
N LYS A 309 -10.90 4.04 -12.93
CA LYS A 309 -11.14 4.12 -11.48
C LYS A 309 -12.65 4.22 -11.25
N VAL A 310 -13.18 3.35 -10.41
CA VAL A 310 -14.62 3.21 -10.12
C VAL A 310 -14.76 3.02 -8.61
N PRO A 311 -14.67 4.10 -7.81
CA PRO A 311 -14.76 4.01 -6.35
C PRO A 311 -15.99 3.20 -5.92
N ASN A 312 -15.83 2.33 -4.92
CA ASN A 312 -16.86 1.42 -4.42
C ASN A 312 -17.40 0.40 -5.45
N GLY A 313 -16.91 0.43 -6.70
CA GLY A 313 -17.47 -0.33 -7.80
C GLY A 313 -18.79 0.21 -8.34
N VAL A 314 -19.18 1.44 -8.01
CA VAL A 314 -20.48 2.00 -8.38
C VAL A 314 -20.39 2.71 -9.72
N LEU A 315 -21.29 2.36 -10.64
CA LEU A 315 -21.46 3.01 -11.93
C LEU A 315 -22.93 3.43 -12.09
N THR A 316 -23.13 4.65 -12.59
CA THR A 316 -24.42 5.01 -13.17
C THR A 316 -24.63 4.30 -14.50
N ALA A 317 -25.88 4.14 -14.93
CA ALA A 317 -26.19 3.57 -16.23
C ALA A 317 -25.56 4.36 -17.39
N GLU A 318 -25.49 5.69 -17.29
CA GLU A 318 -24.83 6.54 -18.28
C GLU A 318 -23.33 6.28 -18.37
N GLN A 319 -22.65 6.12 -17.24
CA GLN A 319 -21.23 5.76 -17.19
C GLN A 319 -20.99 4.36 -17.78
N ALA A 320 -21.80 3.37 -17.39
CA ALA A 320 -21.69 2.01 -17.91
C ALA A 320 -21.94 1.93 -19.42
N ARG A 321 -22.94 2.66 -19.92
CA ARG A 321 -23.24 2.78 -21.35
C ARG A 321 -22.08 3.39 -22.11
N THR A 322 -21.56 4.53 -21.65
CA THR A 322 -20.44 5.24 -22.27
C THR A 322 -19.19 4.35 -22.33
N TYR A 323 -18.89 3.64 -21.25
CA TYR A 323 -17.78 2.67 -21.22
C TYR A 323 -17.99 1.53 -22.23
N GLY A 324 -19.19 0.94 -22.28
CA GLY A 324 -19.52 -0.13 -23.22
C GLY A 324 -19.38 0.31 -24.68
N GLU A 325 -19.85 1.51 -25.02
CA GLU A 325 -19.68 2.11 -26.35
C GLU A 325 -18.21 2.35 -26.71
N ILE A 326 -17.40 2.82 -25.76
CA ILE A 326 -15.95 2.98 -25.96
C ILE A 326 -15.27 1.64 -26.23
N VAL A 327 -15.65 0.58 -25.52
CA VAL A 327 -15.09 -0.76 -25.76
C VAL A 327 -15.38 -1.22 -27.18
N ASP A 328 -16.61 -1.03 -27.64
CA ASP A 328 -17.02 -1.42 -28.98
C ASP A 328 -16.38 -0.58 -30.09
N GLU A 329 -16.06 0.68 -29.83
CA GLU A 329 -15.49 1.57 -30.83
C GLU A 329 -13.95 1.53 -30.88
N PHE A 330 -13.29 1.47 -29.71
CA PHE A 330 -11.84 1.72 -29.58
C PHE A 330 -11.04 0.53 -29.03
N ALA A 331 -11.68 -0.50 -28.48
CA ALA A 331 -11.02 -1.57 -27.73
C ALA A 331 -11.18 -2.95 -28.41
N ARG A 332 -10.99 -3.01 -29.72
CA ARG A 332 -11.17 -4.23 -30.53
C ARG A 332 -9.85 -4.78 -31.08
N ALA A 333 -9.72 -6.10 -31.04
CA ALA A 333 -8.59 -6.82 -31.62
C ALA A 333 -8.47 -6.50 -33.12
N PRO A 334 -7.30 -6.06 -33.59
CA PRO A 334 -7.09 -5.82 -35.01
C PRO A 334 -6.97 -7.16 -35.76
N GLY A 335 -7.20 -7.13 -37.08
CA GLY A 335 -7.16 -8.32 -37.91
C GLY A 335 -5.81 -9.07 -37.90
N GLU A 336 -4.69 -8.38 -37.65
CA GLU A 336 -3.37 -9.01 -37.52
C GLU A 336 -3.23 -9.89 -36.27
N TYR A 337 -4.03 -9.62 -35.24
CA TYR A 337 -4.12 -10.43 -34.03
C TYR A 337 -5.40 -11.28 -33.99
N GLY A 338 -5.98 -11.57 -35.17
CA GLY A 338 -7.10 -12.50 -35.33
C GLY A 338 -8.48 -11.85 -35.39
N GLY A 339 -8.60 -10.55 -35.11
CA GLY A 339 -9.90 -9.85 -35.12
C GLY A 339 -10.96 -10.64 -34.35
N THR A 340 -12.14 -10.86 -34.95
CA THR A 340 -13.25 -11.60 -34.33
C THR A 340 -12.92 -13.05 -33.98
N GLU A 341 -11.85 -13.63 -34.53
CA GLU A 341 -11.37 -14.98 -34.21
C GLU A 341 -10.33 -15.01 -33.08
N GLN A 342 -9.92 -13.84 -32.56
CA GLN A 342 -8.91 -13.72 -31.50
C GLN A 342 -9.31 -14.46 -30.22
N ASN A 343 -10.58 -14.36 -29.84
CA ASN A 343 -11.14 -15.08 -28.70
C ASN A 343 -12.41 -15.83 -29.11
N PRO A 344 -12.46 -17.17 -29.01
CA PRO A 344 -13.61 -17.96 -29.45
C PRO A 344 -14.87 -17.74 -28.59
N GLU A 345 -14.71 -17.31 -27.34
CA GLU A 345 -15.83 -17.11 -26.39
C GLU A 345 -16.39 -15.69 -26.43
N PHE A 346 -15.51 -14.70 -26.63
CA PHE A 346 -15.86 -13.28 -26.49
C PHE A 346 -15.71 -12.47 -27.78
N GLY A 347 -15.02 -12.97 -28.81
CA GLY A 347 -14.80 -12.26 -30.07
C GLY A 347 -13.59 -11.32 -30.02
N ASP A 348 -13.73 -10.11 -30.56
CA ASP A 348 -12.66 -9.12 -30.71
C ASP A 348 -12.71 -7.95 -29.73
N GLY A 349 -13.86 -7.65 -29.13
CA GLY A 349 -14.02 -6.51 -28.21
C GLY A 349 -14.67 -6.96 -26.91
N PHE A 350 -13.98 -6.75 -25.79
CA PHE A 350 -14.48 -7.09 -24.47
C PHE A 350 -13.83 -6.26 -23.37
N LEU A 351 -14.50 -6.22 -22.23
CA LEU A 351 -14.06 -5.61 -21.00
C LEU A 351 -14.00 -6.65 -19.88
N ASP A 352 -13.17 -6.35 -18.88
CA ASP A 352 -13.04 -7.18 -17.69
C ASP A 352 -13.39 -6.38 -16.43
N VAL A 353 -14.33 -6.90 -15.64
CA VAL A 353 -14.51 -6.55 -14.23
C VAL A 353 -13.34 -7.14 -13.43
N THR A 354 -12.73 -6.31 -12.60
CA THR A 354 -11.51 -6.65 -11.87
C THR A 354 -11.80 -7.07 -10.42
N THR A 355 -10.86 -7.77 -9.78
CA THR A 355 -10.94 -8.16 -8.36
C THR A 355 -10.85 -6.99 -7.37
N ARG A 356 -10.90 -5.75 -7.88
CA ARG A 356 -10.94 -4.50 -7.12
C ARG A 356 -12.12 -3.62 -7.53
N GLN A 357 -13.16 -4.20 -8.13
CA GLN A 357 -14.36 -3.48 -8.54
C GLN A 357 -14.12 -2.36 -9.57
N GLY A 358 -13.01 -2.41 -10.32
CA GLY A 358 -12.77 -1.53 -11.47
C GLY A 358 -13.04 -2.24 -12.79
N LEU A 359 -13.02 -1.48 -13.88
CA LEU A 359 -13.09 -1.96 -15.26
C LEU A 359 -11.74 -1.85 -15.96
N GLN A 360 -11.48 -2.78 -16.88
CA GLN A 360 -10.37 -2.66 -17.82
C GLN A 360 -10.76 -3.11 -19.23
N ALA A 361 -10.17 -2.48 -20.24
CA ALA A 361 -10.31 -2.83 -21.66
C ALA A 361 -8.93 -3.00 -22.29
N HIS A 362 -8.84 -3.77 -23.36
CA HIS A 362 -7.61 -4.07 -24.09
C HIS A 362 -7.67 -3.54 -25.52
N TRP A 363 -6.55 -3.55 -26.24
CA TRP A 363 -6.48 -3.08 -27.64
C TRP A 363 -6.67 -1.57 -27.84
N VAL A 364 -6.57 -0.77 -26.78
CA VAL A 364 -6.69 0.68 -26.89
C VAL A 364 -5.41 1.25 -27.48
N ARG A 365 -5.52 2.17 -28.44
CA ARG A 365 -4.36 2.87 -29.01
C ARG A 365 -4.21 4.25 -28.38
N VAL A 366 -2.99 4.76 -28.31
CA VAL A 366 -2.76 6.09 -27.69
C VAL A 366 -3.47 7.20 -28.47
N GLU A 367 -3.57 7.05 -29.79
CA GLU A 367 -4.22 7.96 -30.72
C GLU A 367 -5.70 8.19 -30.38
N ASP A 368 -6.35 7.19 -29.79
CA ASP A 368 -7.78 7.22 -29.45
C ASP A 368 -8.01 7.81 -28.04
N MET A 369 -6.96 7.93 -27.21
CA MET A 369 -7.08 8.35 -25.82
C MET A 369 -7.71 9.73 -25.61
N PRO A 370 -7.38 10.78 -26.39
CA PRO A 370 -8.02 12.08 -26.22
C PRO A 370 -9.55 12.02 -26.35
N GLU A 371 -10.07 11.24 -27.30
CA GLU A 371 -11.52 11.11 -27.49
C GLU A 371 -12.18 10.26 -26.40
N ILE A 372 -11.53 9.16 -25.98
CA ILE A 372 -11.98 8.34 -24.86
C ILE A 372 -12.09 9.18 -23.59
N TRP A 373 -11.08 10.00 -23.33
CA TRP A 373 -11.01 10.91 -22.20
C TRP A 373 -12.07 12.00 -22.25
N ASP A 374 -12.31 12.64 -23.39
CA ASP A 374 -13.40 13.61 -23.53
C ASP A 374 -14.76 12.99 -23.17
N ARG A 375 -15.03 11.76 -23.64
CA ARG A 375 -16.28 11.04 -23.30
C ARG A 375 -16.34 10.63 -21.82
N TYR A 376 -15.21 10.26 -21.21
CA TYR A 376 -15.16 9.97 -19.78
C TYR A 376 -15.44 11.20 -18.93
N GLU A 377 -14.83 12.34 -19.26
CA GLU A 377 -15.03 13.63 -18.60
C GLU A 377 -16.51 14.06 -18.65
N GLU A 378 -17.22 13.81 -19.77
CA GLU A 378 -18.65 14.11 -19.92
C GLU A 378 -19.56 13.37 -18.92
N VAL A 379 -19.17 12.18 -18.47
CA VAL A 379 -19.96 11.33 -17.55
C VAL A 379 -19.32 11.16 -16.17
N GLY A 380 -18.25 11.90 -15.88
CA GLY A 380 -17.52 11.85 -14.60
C GLY A 380 -16.74 10.54 -14.37
N LEU A 381 -16.29 9.87 -15.43
CA LEU A 381 -15.32 8.78 -15.32
C LEU A 381 -13.88 9.31 -15.40
N THR A 382 -12.94 8.56 -14.84
CA THR A 382 -11.53 8.96 -14.76
C THR A 382 -10.59 7.76 -14.86
N THR A 383 -9.41 7.99 -15.42
CA THR A 383 -8.29 7.02 -15.44
C THR A 383 -7.13 7.48 -14.57
N ILE A 384 -7.21 8.70 -14.02
CA ILE A 384 -6.19 9.28 -13.15
C ILE A 384 -6.09 8.43 -11.89
N GLN A 385 -4.85 8.02 -11.59
CA GLN A 385 -4.47 7.16 -10.47
C GLN A 385 -5.30 5.87 -10.37
N ALA A 386 -5.90 5.40 -11.47
CA ALA A 386 -6.51 4.06 -11.53
C ALA A 386 -5.46 2.96 -11.32
N SER A 387 -4.17 3.29 -11.45
CA SER A 387 -3.02 2.42 -11.31
C SER A 387 -1.73 3.20 -11.03
N GLY A 388 -0.57 2.53 -11.08
CA GLY A 388 0.70 3.12 -10.68
C GLY A 388 1.01 2.91 -9.18
N ASN A 389 1.92 3.75 -8.68
CA ASN A 389 2.35 3.78 -7.28
C ASN A 389 1.57 4.86 -6.53
N THR A 390 0.30 4.55 -6.28
CA THR A 390 -0.70 5.44 -5.70
C THR A 390 -1.80 4.58 -5.06
N LEU A 391 -2.83 5.22 -4.51
CA LEU A 391 -4.05 4.56 -4.09
C LEU A 391 -4.72 3.85 -5.27
N ARG A 392 -4.97 2.56 -5.12
CA ARG A 392 -5.80 1.78 -6.04
C ARG A 392 -7.27 1.99 -5.73
N ASN A 393 -8.13 1.62 -6.67
CA ASN A 393 -9.58 1.63 -6.50
C ASN A 393 -10.00 1.19 -5.09
N VAL A 394 -10.77 2.04 -4.40
CA VAL A 394 -11.28 1.77 -3.06
C VAL A 394 -12.32 0.67 -3.19
N VAL A 395 -12.12 -0.43 -2.45
CA VAL A 395 -13.01 -1.59 -2.51
C VAL A 395 -14.04 -1.47 -1.39
N ALA A 396 -15.32 -1.58 -1.69
CA ALA A 396 -16.39 -1.54 -0.70
C ALA A 396 -17.38 -2.70 -0.88
N CYS A 397 -18.24 -2.92 0.11
CA CYS A 397 -19.36 -3.86 -0.02
C CYS A 397 -20.27 -3.46 -1.21
N PRO A 398 -20.48 -4.32 -2.21
CA PRO A 398 -21.42 -4.04 -3.30
C PRO A 398 -22.86 -3.86 -2.85
N ALA A 399 -23.24 -4.31 -1.65
CA ALA A 399 -24.58 -4.08 -1.10
C ALA A 399 -24.69 -2.82 -0.23
N SER A 400 -23.66 -1.97 -0.18
CA SER A 400 -23.67 -0.81 0.71
C SER A 400 -24.73 0.23 0.32
N GLY A 401 -25.61 0.58 1.23
CA GLY A 401 -26.82 1.37 1.04
C GLY A 401 -28.01 0.60 0.48
N LEU A 402 -27.92 -0.73 0.33
CA LEU A 402 -29.01 -1.58 -0.19
C LEU A 402 -29.45 -2.68 0.80
N GLY A 403 -28.52 -3.22 1.59
CA GLY A 403 -28.78 -4.35 2.49
C GLY A 403 -28.83 -3.97 3.98
N GLU A 404 -28.98 -4.98 4.85
CA GLU A 404 -28.81 -4.82 6.29
C GLU A 404 -27.31 -4.64 6.62
N GLU A 405 -26.88 -3.39 6.72
CA GLU A 405 -25.52 -3.01 7.11
C GLU A 405 -25.51 -2.12 8.36
N VAL A 406 -24.35 -2.02 9.01
CA VAL A 406 -24.15 -1.14 10.16
C VAL A 406 -24.02 0.31 9.69
N THR A 407 -23.30 0.53 8.59
CA THR A 407 -23.01 1.86 8.07
C THR A 407 -22.87 1.79 6.55
N ASP A 408 -23.52 2.71 5.83
CA ASP A 408 -23.26 2.91 4.40
C ASP A 408 -21.88 3.55 4.23
N VAL A 409 -20.97 2.84 3.56
CA VAL A 409 -19.57 3.27 3.43
C VAL A 409 -19.28 3.96 2.10
N ARG A 410 -20.29 4.16 1.24
CA ARG A 410 -20.06 4.69 -0.11
C ARG A 410 -19.46 6.09 -0.09
N SER A 411 -20.00 7.00 0.71
CA SER A 411 -19.46 8.37 0.82
C SER A 411 -18.01 8.35 1.29
N LEU A 412 -17.68 7.52 2.29
CA LEU A 412 -16.30 7.37 2.78
C LEU A 412 -15.35 6.90 1.67
N GLY A 413 -15.80 5.98 0.81
CA GLY A 413 -14.98 5.50 -0.30
C GLY A 413 -14.81 6.52 -1.43
N GLU A 414 -15.79 7.39 -1.63
CA GLU A 414 -15.74 8.54 -2.55
C GLU A 414 -14.78 9.61 -2.00
N ASP A 415 -14.94 10.01 -0.74
CA ASP A 415 -14.09 10.97 -0.03
C ASP A 415 -12.60 10.56 -0.10
N ILE A 416 -12.29 9.28 0.18
CA ILE A 416 -10.93 8.73 0.03
C ILE A 416 -10.47 8.77 -1.44
N ALA A 417 -11.33 8.44 -2.39
CA ALA A 417 -10.93 8.42 -3.80
C ALA A 417 -10.61 9.83 -4.32
N ASP A 418 -11.40 10.82 -3.92
CA ASP A 418 -11.29 12.23 -4.30
C ASP A 418 -10.06 12.88 -3.67
N ALA A 419 -9.77 12.60 -2.39
CA ALA A 419 -8.60 13.16 -1.71
C ALA A 419 -7.26 12.77 -2.38
N PHE A 420 -7.23 11.62 -3.07
CA PHE A 420 -6.05 11.13 -3.78
C PHE A 420 -6.01 11.54 -5.25
N GLU A 421 -7.15 11.76 -5.90
CA GLU A 421 -7.23 11.99 -7.34
C GLU A 421 -6.61 13.33 -7.76
N GLY A 422 -5.73 13.31 -8.75
CA GLY A 422 -5.00 14.50 -9.22
C GLY A 422 -3.92 14.98 -8.24
N ASN A 423 -3.90 14.46 -7.00
CA ASN A 423 -2.99 14.91 -5.97
C ASN A 423 -1.58 14.37 -6.20
N GLN A 424 -0.66 15.26 -6.62
CA GLN A 424 0.74 14.93 -6.90
C GLN A 424 1.45 14.25 -5.73
N ARG A 425 1.14 14.64 -4.48
CA ARG A 425 1.76 14.04 -3.28
C ARG A 425 1.48 12.54 -3.22
N TYR A 426 0.23 12.15 -3.48
CA TYR A 426 -0.21 10.76 -3.41
C TYR A 426 -0.08 9.99 -4.73
N ALA A 427 0.43 10.63 -5.79
CA ALA A 427 0.77 9.97 -7.06
C ALA A 427 2.15 9.29 -7.05
N ASN A 428 2.94 9.50 -6.00
CA ASN A 428 4.35 9.07 -5.89
C ASN A 428 4.61 8.26 -4.61
N LEU A 429 3.70 7.36 -4.26
CA LEU A 429 3.91 6.42 -3.15
C LEU A 429 5.09 5.47 -3.47
N PRO A 430 5.71 4.81 -2.48
CA PRO A 430 6.74 3.80 -2.75
C PRO A 430 6.21 2.65 -3.62
N ARG A 431 4.94 2.29 -3.41
CA ARG A 431 4.21 1.32 -4.23
C ARG A 431 2.70 1.52 -4.14
N LYS A 432 1.93 0.67 -4.80
CA LYS A 432 0.46 0.65 -4.71
C LYS A 432 -0.03 0.54 -3.26
N LEU A 433 -0.95 1.42 -2.89
CA LEU A 433 -1.72 1.37 -1.65
C LEU A 433 -3.13 0.87 -1.97
N LYS A 434 -3.64 -0.09 -1.19
CA LYS A 434 -4.98 -0.66 -1.38
C LYS A 434 -5.80 -0.48 -0.12
N VAL A 435 -6.97 0.13 -0.29
CA VAL A 435 -7.94 0.36 0.78
C VAL A 435 -9.18 -0.51 0.55
N SER A 436 -9.80 -0.98 1.64
CA SER A 436 -11.17 -1.51 1.62
C SER A 436 -12.03 -1.01 2.78
N LEU A 437 -13.32 -0.87 2.51
CA LEU A 437 -14.35 -0.47 3.47
C LEU A 437 -15.44 -1.54 3.54
N SER A 438 -15.72 -2.04 4.74
CA SER A 438 -16.86 -2.93 5.00
C SER A 438 -17.78 -2.26 6.02
N GLY A 439 -19.02 -1.98 5.62
CA GLY A 439 -20.11 -1.58 6.53
C GLY A 439 -20.99 -2.75 6.97
N CYS A 440 -20.85 -3.90 6.32
CA CYS A 440 -21.64 -5.10 6.54
C CYS A 440 -20.99 -6.07 7.54
N HIS A 441 -21.80 -6.96 8.09
CA HIS A 441 -21.35 -8.03 9.01
C HIS A 441 -20.51 -9.13 8.33
N GLU A 442 -20.33 -9.07 7.00
CA GLU A 442 -19.77 -10.16 6.18
C GLU A 442 -18.39 -9.82 5.58
N ASN A 443 -17.76 -8.71 6.01
CA ASN A 443 -16.45 -8.25 5.53
C ASN A 443 -16.24 -8.34 4.00
N CYS A 444 -17.22 -7.86 3.22
CA CYS A 444 -17.18 -7.96 1.75
C CYS A 444 -15.96 -7.26 1.12
N GLY A 445 -15.37 -6.28 1.81
CA GLY A 445 -14.17 -5.55 1.38
C GLY A 445 -12.87 -6.37 1.41
N ARG A 446 -12.84 -7.54 2.07
CA ARG A 446 -11.65 -8.41 2.22
C ARG A 446 -10.50 -7.69 2.91
N SER A 447 -10.76 -7.07 4.06
CA SER A 447 -9.78 -6.24 4.79
C SER A 447 -8.46 -6.96 5.09
N GLU A 448 -8.45 -8.28 5.21
CA GLU A 448 -7.28 -9.10 5.52
C GLU A 448 -6.21 -9.07 4.41
N ILE A 449 -6.54 -8.68 3.18
CA ILE A 449 -5.61 -8.71 2.04
C ILE A 449 -5.32 -7.32 1.45
N GLN A 450 -5.78 -6.27 2.13
CA GLN A 450 -5.53 -4.88 1.76
C GLN A 450 -4.37 -4.29 2.55
N ASP A 451 -3.79 -3.21 2.04
CA ASP A 451 -2.79 -2.46 2.78
C ASP A 451 -3.43 -1.77 4.00
N LEU A 452 -4.67 -1.27 3.84
CA LEU A 452 -5.51 -0.68 4.90
C LEU A 452 -6.95 -1.18 4.73
N GLY A 453 -7.58 -1.65 5.80
CA GLY A 453 -8.95 -2.17 5.77
C GLY A 453 -9.77 -1.72 6.98
N PHE A 454 -11.04 -1.40 6.74
CA PHE A 454 -11.99 -0.98 7.76
C PHE A 454 -13.15 -1.98 7.87
N THR A 455 -13.47 -2.42 9.08
CA THR A 455 -14.55 -3.36 9.36
C THR A 455 -15.47 -2.80 10.43
N PRO A 456 -16.80 -3.06 10.40
CA PRO A 456 -17.73 -2.37 11.27
C PRO A 456 -17.52 -2.74 12.74
N ALA A 457 -17.55 -1.74 13.61
CA ALA A 457 -17.40 -1.88 15.04
C ALA A 457 -18.34 -0.93 15.78
N ILE A 458 -18.62 -1.22 17.05
CA ILE A 458 -19.39 -0.34 17.93
C ILE A 458 -18.64 -0.10 19.23
N LYS A 459 -18.55 1.17 19.66
CA LYS A 459 -17.94 1.56 20.92
C LYS A 459 -18.79 2.59 21.66
N ASP A 460 -19.20 2.25 22.88
CA ASP A 460 -20.03 3.13 23.73
C ASP A 460 -21.31 3.66 23.06
N GLY A 461 -21.89 2.86 22.15
CA GLY A 461 -23.08 3.22 21.39
C GLY A 461 -22.84 4.07 20.14
N ARG A 462 -21.57 4.30 19.75
CA ARG A 462 -21.15 4.90 18.49
C ARG A 462 -20.77 3.82 17.49
N ASP A 463 -21.36 3.89 16.31
CA ASP A 463 -20.95 3.05 15.18
C ASP A 463 -19.69 3.62 14.55
N GLY A 464 -18.79 2.74 14.14
CA GLY A 464 -17.51 3.11 13.55
C GLY A 464 -16.80 1.87 13.01
N PHE A 465 -15.48 1.90 13.03
CA PHE A 465 -14.67 0.88 12.39
C PHE A 465 -13.51 0.42 13.26
N HIS A 466 -13.20 -0.87 13.17
CA HIS A 466 -11.86 -1.38 13.45
C HIS A 466 -10.98 -1.21 12.22
N VAL A 467 -9.67 -1.11 12.46
CA VAL A 467 -8.66 -0.85 11.43
C VAL A 467 -7.69 -2.02 11.35
N LYS A 468 -7.47 -2.54 10.13
CA LYS A 468 -6.46 -3.55 9.81
C LYS A 468 -5.41 -2.99 8.86
N LEU A 469 -4.15 -3.40 9.02
CA LEU A 469 -3.01 -2.89 8.26
C LEU A 469 -2.06 -3.99 7.77
N GLY A 470 -1.43 -3.77 6.62
CA GLY A 470 -0.28 -4.56 6.18
C GLY A 470 -0.63 -5.88 5.48
N GLY A 471 -1.81 -6.00 4.89
CA GLY A 471 -2.19 -7.16 4.09
C GLY A 471 -1.61 -7.15 2.67
N GLY A 472 -1.41 -8.34 2.10
CA GLY A 472 -1.03 -8.48 0.70
C GLY A 472 -0.60 -9.88 0.31
N LEU A 473 -1.05 -10.31 -0.88
CA LEU A 473 -0.88 -11.69 -1.35
C LEU A 473 0.47 -11.94 -2.04
N SER A 474 0.63 -11.62 -3.34
CA SER A 474 1.89 -11.78 -4.12
C SER A 474 2.75 -13.00 -3.74
N ASP A 475 4.08 -12.87 -3.79
CA ASP A 475 5.01 -13.80 -3.17
C ASP A 475 5.17 -13.40 -1.69
N GLY A 476 5.06 -14.38 -0.79
CA GLY A 476 4.98 -14.14 0.66
C GLY A 476 3.66 -13.51 1.10
N PRO A 477 2.53 -14.23 1.04
CA PRO A 477 1.23 -13.70 1.47
C PRO A 477 1.24 -13.36 2.95
N ARG A 478 0.64 -12.21 3.28
CA ARG A 478 0.48 -11.72 4.65
C ARG A 478 -0.95 -11.24 4.83
N ALA A 479 -1.57 -11.68 5.93
CA ALA A 479 -2.85 -11.13 6.37
C ALA A 479 -2.61 -9.80 7.08
N ALA A 480 -3.52 -8.86 6.90
CA ALA A 480 -3.50 -7.59 7.61
C ALA A 480 -3.72 -7.84 9.11
N THR A 481 -3.01 -7.08 9.94
CA THR A 481 -3.06 -7.15 11.41
C THR A 481 -3.99 -6.05 11.94
N ASP A 482 -4.78 -6.36 12.97
CA ASP A 482 -5.59 -5.37 13.67
C ASP A 482 -4.72 -4.33 14.37
N LEU A 483 -4.98 -3.04 14.13
CA LEU A 483 -4.30 -1.91 14.81
C LEU A 483 -4.82 -1.69 16.25
N ASP A 484 -5.85 -2.45 16.64
CA ASP A 484 -6.50 -2.37 17.96
C ASP A 484 -7.07 -0.99 18.31
N ILE A 485 -7.56 -0.27 17.29
CA ILE A 485 -8.21 1.03 17.43
C ILE A 485 -9.65 1.02 16.95
N PHE A 486 -10.45 1.94 17.49
CA PHE A 486 -11.77 2.32 17.00
C PHE A 486 -11.70 3.70 16.35
N VAL A 487 -12.28 3.83 15.16
CA VAL A 487 -12.41 5.11 14.46
C VAL A 487 -13.84 5.36 14.02
N GLU A 488 -14.31 6.60 14.16
CA GLU A 488 -15.60 7.06 13.66
C GLU A 488 -15.53 7.33 12.14
N PRO A 489 -16.67 7.34 11.42
CA PRO A 489 -16.68 7.56 9.97
C PRO A 489 -15.88 8.78 9.50
N GLU A 490 -15.95 9.90 10.22
CA GLU A 490 -15.27 11.15 9.88
C GLU A 490 -13.74 11.05 10.01
N GLN A 491 -13.21 10.01 10.66
CA GLN A 491 -11.79 9.77 10.86
C GLN A 491 -11.18 8.84 9.79
N VAL A 492 -12.02 8.19 8.96
CA VAL A 492 -11.57 7.19 7.98
C VAL A 492 -10.70 7.78 6.87
N GLU A 493 -11.12 8.90 6.27
CA GLU A 493 -10.33 9.60 5.24
C GLU A 493 -9.04 10.18 5.84
N PRO A 494 -9.07 10.98 6.94
CA PRO A 494 -7.84 11.47 7.57
C PRO A 494 -6.84 10.37 7.93
N LEU A 495 -7.31 9.24 8.48
CA LEU A 495 -6.43 8.10 8.79
C LEU A 495 -5.82 7.49 7.52
N THR A 496 -6.58 7.44 6.43
CA THR A 496 -6.07 6.90 5.15
C THR A 496 -4.97 7.79 4.57
N LEU A 497 -5.12 9.11 4.66
CA LEU A 497 -4.10 10.07 4.26
C LEU A 497 -2.85 9.95 5.15
N ALA A 498 -3.04 9.86 6.47
CA ALA A 498 -1.97 9.63 7.43
C ALA A 498 -1.17 8.35 7.15
N VAL A 499 -1.85 7.24 6.81
CA VAL A 499 -1.17 6.00 6.41
C VAL A 499 -0.39 6.18 5.11
N ALA A 500 -0.92 6.95 4.15
CA ALA A 500 -0.21 7.25 2.91
C ALA A 500 1.03 8.13 3.16
N ASP A 501 0.94 9.10 4.06
CA ASP A 501 2.04 9.97 4.45
C ASP A 501 3.14 9.20 5.20
N LEU A 502 2.78 8.33 6.14
CA LEU A 502 3.71 7.40 6.78
C LEU A 502 4.37 6.49 5.73
N PHE A 503 3.60 6.01 4.76
CA PHE A 503 4.16 5.18 3.68
C PHE A 503 5.14 5.95 2.80
N ILE A 504 4.85 7.20 2.47
CA ILE A 504 5.74 8.13 1.74
C ILE A 504 7.05 8.34 2.50
N GLU A 505 6.99 8.48 3.83
CA GLU A 505 8.15 8.77 4.68
C GLU A 505 9.05 7.55 4.90
N HIS A 506 8.44 6.38 5.20
CA HIS A 506 9.18 5.21 5.68
C HIS A 506 9.31 4.08 4.65
N GLY A 507 8.64 4.16 3.50
CA GLY A 507 8.67 3.09 2.51
C GLY A 507 9.88 3.13 1.58
N SER A 508 10.35 1.93 1.18
CA SER A 508 11.48 1.80 0.24
C SER A 508 11.08 2.17 -1.19
N TYR A 509 11.76 3.15 -1.79
CA TYR A 509 11.60 3.52 -3.21
C TYR A 509 12.51 2.73 -4.16
N ILE A 510 13.54 2.07 -3.62
CA ILE A 510 14.56 1.37 -4.40
C ILE A 510 14.24 -0.11 -4.50
N ASP A 511 14.05 -0.75 -3.35
CA ASP A 511 13.93 -2.19 -3.31
C ASP A 511 12.48 -2.61 -3.60
N THR A 512 12.27 -2.96 -4.86
CA THR A 512 10.97 -3.45 -5.33
C THR A 512 10.50 -4.75 -4.69
N ALA A 513 11.37 -5.49 -3.99
CA ALA A 513 10.99 -6.67 -3.22
C ALA A 513 10.30 -6.32 -1.89
N VAL A 514 10.62 -5.16 -1.28
CA VAL A 514 10.12 -4.75 0.04
C VAL A 514 9.37 -3.41 0.06
N ASN A 515 9.03 -2.85 -1.10
CA ASN A 515 8.37 -1.54 -1.20
C ASN A 515 6.86 -1.49 -0.90
N ARG A 516 6.26 -2.50 -0.26
CA ARG A 516 4.83 -2.51 0.12
C ARG A 516 4.66 -2.20 1.60
N LEU A 517 3.55 -1.55 1.96
CA LEU A 517 3.23 -1.17 3.35
C LEU A 517 3.36 -2.32 4.36
N LYS A 518 3.05 -3.57 3.94
CA LYS A 518 3.17 -4.77 4.77
C LYS A 518 4.56 -4.99 5.40
N PHE A 519 5.62 -4.46 4.80
CA PHE A 519 6.99 -4.58 5.31
C PHE A 519 7.29 -3.51 6.36
N ILE A 520 6.73 -2.31 6.24
CA ILE A 520 6.83 -1.26 7.27
C ILE A 520 6.10 -1.71 8.54
N VAL A 521 4.89 -2.27 8.38
CA VAL A 521 4.13 -2.86 9.50
C VAL A 521 4.89 -4.02 10.15
N GLU A 522 5.70 -4.78 9.38
CA GLU A 522 6.57 -5.82 9.93
C GLU A 522 7.68 -5.26 10.81
N GLU A 523 8.37 -4.26 10.28
CA GLU A 523 9.55 -3.66 10.88
C GLU A 523 9.21 -2.96 12.20
N TYR A 524 8.15 -2.15 12.20
CA TYR A 524 7.70 -1.41 13.38
C TYR A 524 7.01 -2.32 14.40
N GLY A 525 6.44 -3.44 13.96
CA GLY A 525 5.39 -4.12 14.70
C GLY A 525 4.14 -3.26 14.82
N ILE A 526 3.05 -3.83 15.32
CA ILE A 526 1.77 -3.12 15.33
C ILE A 526 1.73 -1.95 16.34
N ASP A 527 2.35 -2.13 17.51
CA ASP A 527 2.38 -1.10 18.56
C ASP A 527 3.25 0.10 18.12
N GLY A 528 4.43 -0.18 17.55
CA GLY A 528 5.31 0.86 17.02
C GLY A 528 4.70 1.57 15.81
N PHE A 529 3.99 0.85 14.94
CA PHE A 529 3.30 1.45 13.81
C PHE A 529 2.15 2.35 14.29
N ARG A 530 1.40 1.91 15.31
CA ARG A 530 0.33 2.71 15.93
C ARG A 530 0.88 4.02 16.50
N GLU A 531 1.92 3.94 17.31
CA GLU A 531 2.57 5.11 17.92
C GLU A 531 3.10 6.08 16.86
N GLU A 532 3.72 5.58 15.80
CA GLU A 532 4.18 6.41 14.70
C GLU A 532 3.02 7.03 13.92
N LEU A 533 1.96 6.27 13.64
CA LEU A 533 0.78 6.75 12.90
C LEU A 533 0.00 7.82 13.66
N GLU A 534 -0.06 7.75 15.00
CA GLU A 534 -0.67 8.79 15.84
C GLU A 534 -0.08 10.18 15.57
N ARG A 535 1.17 10.28 15.09
CA ARG A 535 1.84 11.55 14.76
C ARG A 535 1.32 12.22 13.48
N TYR A 536 0.59 11.48 12.64
CA TYR A 536 0.09 11.94 11.34
C TYR A 536 -1.39 12.33 11.39
N VAL A 537 -2.05 12.22 12.55
CA VAL A 537 -3.47 12.51 12.72
C VAL A 537 -3.70 13.56 13.80
N ASP A 538 -4.74 14.39 13.63
CA ASP A 538 -5.13 15.41 14.60
C ASP A 538 -6.13 14.90 15.66
N PHE A 539 -6.24 13.58 15.85
CA PHE A 539 -7.15 12.96 16.81
C PHE A 539 -6.47 11.84 17.59
N ASP A 540 -6.87 11.70 18.86
CA ASP A 540 -6.36 10.63 19.72
C ASP A 540 -6.95 9.27 19.30
N PHE A 541 -6.11 8.24 19.27
CA PHE A 541 -6.60 6.88 19.06
C PHE A 541 -7.32 6.34 20.28
N GLU A 542 -8.50 5.82 20.01
CA GLU A 542 -9.31 5.08 20.96
C GLU A 542 -9.05 3.59 20.82
N ASP A 543 -8.95 2.86 21.94
CA ASP A 543 -8.86 1.40 21.90
C ASP A 543 -10.06 0.78 21.16
N ALA A 544 -9.85 -0.39 20.56
CA ALA A 544 -10.85 -1.13 19.81
C ALA A 544 -12.20 -1.26 20.55
N GLY A 545 -13.28 -1.04 19.79
CA GLY A 545 -14.66 -1.34 20.21
C GLY A 545 -15.00 -2.83 20.08
N LYS A 546 -16.30 -3.14 20.10
CA LYS A 546 -16.81 -4.48 19.79
C LYS A 546 -16.85 -4.68 18.27
N ASP A 547 -16.17 -5.71 17.78
CA ASP A 547 -16.24 -6.15 16.38
C ASP A 547 -17.66 -6.62 16.04
N LEU A 548 -18.17 -6.17 14.89
CA LEU A 548 -19.47 -6.56 14.37
C LEU A 548 -19.37 -7.51 13.17
N THR A 549 -18.18 -7.84 12.68
CA THR A 549 -18.02 -8.88 11.66
C THR A 549 -18.37 -10.26 12.23
N THR A 550 -19.04 -11.09 11.41
CA THR A 550 -19.53 -12.42 11.82
C THR A 550 -19.20 -13.52 10.83
N SER A 551 -18.99 -13.16 9.56
CA SER A 551 -18.75 -14.10 8.47
C SER A 551 -17.98 -13.41 7.35
N TYR A 552 -17.71 -14.16 6.29
CA TYR A 552 -17.20 -13.65 5.04
C TYR A 552 -18.16 -13.95 3.89
N ARG A 553 -18.54 -12.93 3.12
CA ARG A 553 -19.28 -13.03 1.86
C ARG A 553 -18.79 -11.92 0.95
N GLY A 554 -18.66 -12.15 -0.35
CA GLY A 554 -18.13 -11.09 -1.23
C GLY A 554 -18.59 -11.13 -2.68
N ASP A 555 -19.31 -12.16 -3.12
CA ASP A 555 -19.66 -12.32 -4.53
C ASP A 555 -20.96 -11.60 -4.92
N HIS A 556 -21.90 -11.48 -3.97
CA HIS A 556 -23.24 -10.90 -4.07
C HIS A 556 -24.11 -11.47 -5.20
N VAL A 557 -23.76 -12.64 -5.76
CA VAL A 557 -24.58 -13.32 -6.78
C VAL A 557 -25.90 -13.79 -6.16
N GLY A 558 -26.98 -13.69 -6.91
CA GLY A 558 -28.33 -14.07 -6.46
C GLY A 558 -29.31 -12.90 -6.40
N VAL A 559 -30.55 -13.23 -6.06
CA VAL A 559 -31.61 -12.26 -5.77
C VAL A 559 -31.65 -12.01 -4.27
N HIS A 560 -31.56 -10.75 -3.85
CA HIS A 560 -31.51 -10.37 -2.44
C HIS A 560 -32.59 -9.34 -2.16
N GLU A 561 -33.40 -9.60 -1.14
CA GLU A 561 -34.46 -8.70 -0.68
C GLU A 561 -33.87 -7.52 0.09
N THR A 562 -34.50 -6.36 -0.05
CA THR A 562 -34.15 -5.08 0.58
C THR A 562 -35.43 -4.43 1.10
N GLU A 563 -35.34 -3.36 1.90
CA GLU A 563 -36.53 -2.67 2.42
C GLU A 563 -37.46 -2.14 1.31
N ASP A 564 -36.89 -1.76 0.15
CA ASP A 564 -37.59 -1.09 -0.96
C ASP A 564 -37.70 -1.94 -2.25
N GLY A 565 -37.43 -3.25 -2.17
CA GLY A 565 -37.45 -4.17 -3.31
C GLY A 565 -36.31 -5.18 -3.26
N TYR A 566 -35.48 -5.22 -4.29
CA TYR A 566 -34.38 -6.17 -4.43
C TYR A 566 -33.09 -5.53 -4.93
N TYR A 567 -31.97 -6.21 -4.75
CA TYR A 567 -30.84 -6.10 -5.67
C TYR A 567 -30.53 -7.48 -6.26
N VAL A 568 -30.06 -7.50 -7.51
CA VAL A 568 -29.84 -8.75 -8.24
C VAL A 568 -28.39 -8.81 -8.69
N GLY A 569 -27.62 -9.72 -8.11
CA GLY A 569 -26.24 -9.99 -8.51
C GLY A 569 -26.17 -11.03 -9.61
N LEU A 570 -25.56 -10.64 -10.72
CA LEU A 570 -25.37 -11.44 -11.92
C LEU A 570 -23.94 -11.98 -11.94
N ASN A 571 -23.81 -13.29 -12.12
CA ASN A 571 -22.49 -13.88 -12.28
C ASN A 571 -21.90 -13.52 -13.64
N LEU A 572 -20.68 -13.00 -13.61
CA LEU A 572 -19.89 -12.71 -14.80
C LEU A 572 -18.69 -13.68 -14.78
N PRO A 573 -18.78 -14.86 -15.40
CA PRO A 573 -17.73 -15.87 -15.30
C PRO A 573 -16.40 -15.28 -15.77
N THR A 574 -15.36 -15.40 -14.93
CA THR A 574 -14.03 -14.82 -15.18
C THR A 574 -14.01 -13.30 -15.30
N GLY A 575 -15.13 -12.61 -15.03
CA GLY A 575 -15.26 -11.16 -15.09
C GLY A 575 -15.36 -10.55 -16.48
N ARG A 576 -15.59 -11.32 -17.55
CA ARG A 576 -15.49 -10.81 -18.93
C ARG A 576 -16.84 -10.70 -19.63
N MET A 577 -17.04 -9.58 -20.32
CA MET A 577 -18.20 -9.34 -21.18
C MET A 577 -17.88 -8.42 -22.36
N ARG A 578 -18.78 -8.33 -23.33
CA ARG A 578 -18.68 -7.41 -24.46
C ARG A 578 -19.17 -6.00 -24.09
N GLY A 579 -18.76 -5.01 -24.87
CA GLY A 579 -19.23 -3.62 -24.72
C GLY A 579 -20.76 -3.52 -24.85
N GLU A 580 -21.31 -4.11 -25.92
CA GLU A 580 -22.75 -4.19 -26.18
C GLU A 580 -23.56 -4.80 -25.02
N GLU A 581 -23.00 -5.79 -24.33
CA GLU A 581 -23.64 -6.45 -23.18
C GLU A 581 -23.65 -5.54 -21.94
N LEU A 582 -22.63 -4.69 -21.75
CA LEU A 582 -22.62 -3.69 -20.68
C LEU A 582 -23.61 -2.55 -20.97
N VAL A 583 -23.74 -2.13 -22.24
CA VAL A 583 -24.77 -1.17 -22.67
C VAL A 583 -26.16 -1.72 -22.38
N GLU A 584 -26.40 -3.00 -22.68
CA GLU A 584 -27.67 -3.65 -22.35
C GLU A 584 -27.89 -3.72 -20.83
N LEU A 585 -26.88 -4.07 -20.02
CA LEU A 585 -26.99 -4.01 -18.56
C LEU A 585 -27.36 -2.62 -18.03
N ALA A 586 -26.83 -1.55 -18.63
CA ALA A 586 -27.19 -0.18 -18.29
C ALA A 586 -28.69 0.08 -18.55
N ASP A 587 -29.20 -0.35 -19.71
CA ASP A 587 -30.64 -0.28 -20.02
C ASP A 587 -31.49 -1.05 -19.03
N LEU A 588 -31.04 -2.24 -18.62
CA LEU A 588 -31.74 -3.07 -17.62
C LEU A 588 -31.76 -2.41 -16.24
N ALA A 589 -30.64 -1.80 -15.84
CA ALA A 589 -30.54 -1.09 -14.57
C ALA A 589 -31.51 0.10 -14.50
N GLU A 590 -31.66 0.88 -15.58
CA GLU A 590 -32.64 1.98 -15.64
C GLU A 590 -34.08 1.46 -15.72
N ARG A 591 -34.31 0.39 -16.50
CA ARG A 591 -35.65 -0.15 -16.75
C ARG A 591 -36.25 -0.83 -15.53
N TYR A 592 -35.46 -1.57 -14.77
CA TYR A 592 -35.92 -2.42 -13.69
C TYR A 592 -35.50 -1.93 -12.29
N GLY A 593 -34.35 -1.27 -12.20
CA GLY A 593 -33.71 -0.86 -10.94
C GLY A 593 -33.63 0.65 -10.72
N SER A 594 -32.58 1.06 -10.01
CA SER A 594 -32.26 2.47 -9.71
C SER A 594 -31.44 3.17 -10.80
N GLY A 595 -31.06 2.48 -11.87
CA GLY A 595 -30.09 2.97 -12.84
C GLY A 595 -28.63 2.84 -12.39
N GLU A 596 -28.36 2.06 -11.33
CA GLU A 596 -27.02 1.86 -10.78
C GLU A 596 -26.57 0.39 -10.96
N LEU A 597 -25.33 0.22 -11.43
CA LEU A 597 -24.62 -1.05 -11.52
C LEU A 597 -23.48 -1.06 -10.51
N ARG A 598 -23.27 -2.21 -9.84
CA ARG A 598 -22.19 -2.35 -8.86
C ARG A 598 -21.29 -3.54 -9.15
N LEU A 599 -20.00 -3.27 -9.31
CA LEU A 599 -18.97 -4.25 -9.57
C LEU A 599 -18.55 -4.94 -8.26
N THR A 600 -18.22 -6.23 -8.30
CA THR A 600 -17.82 -6.98 -7.10
C THR A 600 -16.36 -7.43 -7.13
N ALA A 601 -15.77 -7.69 -5.96
CA ALA A 601 -14.40 -8.19 -5.85
C ALA A 601 -14.23 -9.64 -6.39
N ASN A 602 -15.34 -10.35 -6.62
CA ASN A 602 -15.39 -11.63 -7.34
C ASN A 602 -15.59 -11.46 -8.86
N GLN A 603 -15.48 -10.23 -9.39
CA GLN A 603 -15.62 -9.92 -10.80
C GLN A 603 -17.06 -10.02 -11.34
N ASN A 604 -18.07 -9.92 -10.47
CA ASN A 604 -19.48 -9.94 -10.86
C ASN A 604 -20.06 -8.52 -10.96
N VAL A 605 -21.33 -8.41 -11.38
CA VAL A 605 -22.09 -7.16 -11.48
C VAL A 605 -23.42 -7.29 -10.75
N VAL A 606 -23.84 -6.26 -10.02
CA VAL A 606 -25.13 -6.16 -9.34
C VAL A 606 -25.97 -5.08 -9.99
N ILE A 607 -27.24 -5.38 -10.27
CA ILE A 607 -28.27 -4.38 -10.58
C ILE A 607 -28.91 -3.95 -9.25
N ALA A 608 -28.75 -2.69 -8.90
CA ALA A 608 -29.23 -2.13 -7.63
C ALA A 608 -30.70 -1.67 -7.71
N GLY A 609 -31.41 -1.74 -6.58
CA GLY A 609 -32.73 -1.12 -6.40
C GLY A 609 -33.81 -1.66 -7.35
N VAL A 610 -33.77 -2.94 -7.70
CA VAL A 610 -34.78 -3.63 -8.52
C VAL A 610 -36.12 -3.58 -7.82
N ARG A 611 -37.12 -2.98 -8.49
CA ARG A 611 -38.46 -2.83 -7.92
C ARG A 611 -39.17 -4.18 -7.79
N GLU A 612 -39.96 -4.33 -6.72
CA GLU A 612 -40.68 -5.59 -6.44
C GLU A 612 -41.52 -6.09 -7.62
N ASN A 613 -42.23 -5.18 -8.30
CA ASN A 613 -43.09 -5.51 -9.43
C ASN A 613 -42.34 -5.71 -10.76
N ALA A 614 -41.01 -5.64 -10.75
CA ALA A 614 -40.16 -5.63 -11.93
C ALA A 614 -39.17 -6.81 -11.92
N LEU A 615 -39.05 -7.54 -10.80
CA LEU A 615 -38.13 -8.65 -10.61
C LEU A 615 -38.36 -9.78 -11.62
N ASP A 616 -39.60 -10.27 -11.75
CA ASP A 616 -39.91 -11.37 -12.67
C ASP A 616 -39.60 -11.01 -14.13
N ASP A 617 -39.86 -9.76 -14.53
CA ASP A 617 -39.57 -9.28 -15.87
C ASP A 617 -38.06 -9.16 -16.11
N LEU A 618 -37.29 -8.67 -15.12
CA LEU A 618 -35.83 -8.64 -15.18
C LEU A 618 -35.26 -10.05 -15.33
N LEU A 619 -35.70 -11.00 -14.49
CA LEU A 619 -35.24 -12.39 -14.51
C LEU A 619 -35.55 -13.11 -15.84
N ALA A 620 -36.48 -12.58 -16.64
CA ALA A 620 -36.84 -13.10 -17.95
C ALA A 620 -36.06 -12.46 -19.12
N GLU A 621 -35.19 -11.48 -18.87
CA GLU A 621 -34.40 -10.83 -19.91
C GLU A 621 -33.36 -11.79 -20.50
N PRO A 622 -33.22 -11.88 -21.85
CA PRO A 622 -32.34 -12.86 -22.49
C PRO A 622 -30.88 -12.80 -22.03
N LEU A 623 -30.38 -11.60 -21.69
CA LEU A 623 -29.01 -11.41 -21.22
C LEU A 623 -28.72 -12.19 -19.93
N LEU A 624 -29.71 -12.40 -19.07
CA LEU A 624 -29.56 -13.14 -17.81
C LEU A 624 -29.44 -14.66 -18.02
N GLU A 625 -29.76 -15.18 -19.21
CA GLU A 625 -29.41 -16.57 -19.55
C GLU A 625 -27.88 -16.75 -19.63
N ARG A 626 -27.17 -15.70 -20.03
CA ARG A 626 -25.69 -15.67 -20.07
C ARG A 626 -25.10 -15.27 -18.73
N TYR A 627 -25.69 -14.28 -18.07
CA TYR A 627 -25.24 -13.73 -16.79
C TYR A 627 -26.27 -14.01 -15.71
N SER A 628 -26.33 -15.29 -15.31
CA SER A 628 -27.35 -15.79 -14.39
C SER A 628 -27.13 -15.28 -12.96
N PRO A 629 -28.22 -14.94 -12.23
CA PRO A 629 -28.17 -14.79 -10.78
C PRO A 629 -28.11 -16.13 -10.03
N ASP A 630 -28.33 -17.25 -10.72
CA ASP A 630 -28.31 -18.61 -10.18
C ASP A 630 -27.41 -19.52 -11.05
N PRO A 631 -26.07 -19.29 -11.07
CA PRO A 631 -25.12 -20.12 -11.79
C PRO A 631 -24.79 -21.41 -11.01
N GLY A 632 -24.24 -22.41 -11.71
CA GLY A 632 -23.67 -23.59 -11.05
C GLY A 632 -22.46 -23.26 -10.15
N PRO A 633 -22.12 -24.12 -9.17
CA PRO A 633 -21.13 -23.80 -8.14
C PRO A 633 -19.73 -23.44 -8.66
N PHE A 634 -19.28 -24.06 -9.76
CA PHE A 634 -17.96 -23.78 -10.32
C PHE A 634 -17.97 -22.50 -11.17
N THR A 635 -19.04 -22.24 -11.91
CA THR A 635 -19.23 -20.97 -12.63
C THR A 635 -19.38 -19.79 -11.67
N ARG A 636 -20.03 -19.99 -10.51
CA ARG A 636 -20.09 -18.97 -9.46
C ARG A 636 -18.72 -18.67 -8.85
N GLY A 637 -17.92 -19.72 -8.60
CA GLY A 637 -16.67 -19.65 -7.85
C GLY A 637 -15.41 -19.34 -8.66
N ILE A 638 -15.48 -19.31 -10.01
CA ILE A 638 -14.30 -19.07 -10.86
C ILE A 638 -13.88 -17.59 -10.87
N VAL A 639 -12.65 -17.31 -10.43
CA VAL A 639 -12.04 -15.97 -10.48
C VAL A 639 -10.70 -16.06 -11.19
N THR A 640 -10.45 -15.17 -12.16
CA THR A 640 -9.24 -15.24 -12.98
C THR A 640 -8.60 -13.88 -13.20
N CYS A 641 -7.28 -13.86 -13.37
CA CYS A 641 -6.59 -12.68 -13.84
C CYS A 641 -6.68 -12.57 -15.37
N THR A 642 -6.08 -11.53 -15.98
CA THR A 642 -5.97 -11.40 -17.44
C THR A 642 -5.16 -12.53 -18.09
N GLY A 643 -4.15 -13.05 -17.39
CA GLY A 643 -3.32 -14.16 -17.88
C GLY A 643 -2.48 -13.82 -19.10
N ALA A 644 -1.93 -14.86 -19.74
CA ALA A 644 -0.99 -14.76 -20.84
C ALA A 644 -1.59 -14.22 -22.16
N GLU A 645 -2.90 -13.98 -22.23
CA GLU A 645 -3.55 -13.36 -23.40
C GLU A 645 -3.02 -11.94 -23.64
N PHE A 646 -2.91 -11.13 -22.57
CA PHE A 646 -2.45 -9.73 -22.66
C PHE A 646 -1.37 -9.34 -21.66
N CYS A 647 -1.31 -9.98 -20.49
CA CYS A 647 -0.41 -9.55 -19.41
C CYS A 647 1.04 -9.91 -19.72
N LYS A 648 1.96 -8.93 -19.74
CA LYS A 648 3.40 -9.16 -19.96
C LYS A 648 4.04 -10.12 -18.95
N TYR A 649 3.47 -10.22 -17.74
CA TYR A 649 3.92 -11.16 -16.71
C TYR A 649 3.19 -12.51 -16.74
N GLY A 650 2.09 -12.62 -17.49
CA GLY A 650 1.28 -13.84 -17.55
C GLY A 650 2.03 -14.97 -18.25
N VAL A 651 2.29 -16.04 -17.50
CA VAL A 651 2.95 -17.25 -17.98
C VAL A 651 1.96 -18.17 -18.69
N VAL A 652 0.75 -18.32 -18.13
CA VAL A 652 -0.32 -19.17 -18.68
C VAL A 652 -1.59 -18.37 -18.95
N GLU A 653 -2.40 -18.83 -19.91
CA GLU A 653 -3.73 -18.26 -20.19
C GLU A 653 -4.69 -18.57 -19.03
N THR A 654 -5.54 -17.60 -18.66
CA THR A 654 -6.47 -17.79 -17.55
C THR A 654 -7.94 -17.51 -17.84
N LYS A 655 -8.28 -16.57 -18.72
CA LYS A 655 -9.67 -16.12 -18.90
C LYS A 655 -10.47 -17.16 -19.66
N SER A 656 -10.01 -17.52 -20.84
CA SER A 656 -10.71 -18.49 -21.71
C SER A 656 -10.67 -19.89 -21.09
N ARG A 657 -9.53 -20.26 -20.49
CA ARG A 657 -9.40 -21.52 -19.77
C ARG A 657 -10.31 -21.61 -18.54
N GLY A 658 -10.43 -20.53 -17.77
CA GLY A 658 -11.27 -20.51 -16.57
C GLY A 658 -12.75 -20.76 -16.87
N ILE A 659 -13.29 -20.12 -17.91
CA ILE A 659 -14.68 -20.32 -18.30
C ILE A 659 -14.93 -21.71 -18.89
N GLU A 660 -13.99 -22.26 -19.66
CA GLU A 660 -14.05 -23.65 -20.14
C GLU A 660 -14.12 -24.64 -18.98
N TRP A 661 -13.25 -24.46 -17.98
CA TRP A 661 -13.21 -25.34 -16.82
C TRP A 661 -14.47 -25.25 -15.97
N ALA A 662 -14.95 -24.04 -15.69
CA ALA A 662 -16.17 -23.84 -14.91
C ALA A 662 -17.36 -24.56 -15.55
N ARG A 663 -17.58 -24.36 -16.86
CA ARG A 663 -18.66 -25.02 -17.61
C ARG A 663 -18.51 -26.54 -17.63
N MET A 664 -17.28 -27.02 -17.82
CA MET A 664 -17.01 -28.46 -17.82
C MET A 664 -17.27 -29.09 -16.45
N LEU A 665 -16.88 -28.43 -15.37
CA LEU A 665 -17.07 -28.92 -14.00
C LEU A 665 -18.54 -28.87 -13.57
N ASP A 666 -19.28 -27.81 -13.91
CA ASP A 666 -20.74 -27.77 -13.67
C ASP A 666 -21.48 -28.83 -14.49
N SER A 667 -21.07 -29.06 -15.75
CA SER A 667 -21.63 -30.14 -16.58
C SER A 667 -21.34 -31.52 -15.98
N TRP A 668 -20.12 -31.73 -15.49
CA TRP A 668 -19.75 -32.96 -14.78
C TRP A 668 -20.58 -33.16 -13.51
N LEU A 669 -20.78 -32.10 -12.71
CA LEU A 669 -21.58 -32.14 -11.49
C LEU A 669 -23.03 -32.54 -11.79
N ALA A 670 -23.62 -31.97 -12.85
CA ALA A 670 -24.98 -32.30 -13.28
C ALA A 670 -25.15 -33.76 -13.76
N GLU A 671 -24.07 -34.41 -14.19
CA GLU A 671 -24.09 -35.78 -14.75
C GLU A 671 -23.62 -36.86 -13.76
N THR A 672 -22.93 -36.50 -12.68
CA THR A 672 -22.28 -37.47 -11.80
C THR A 672 -23.19 -37.97 -10.67
N ASP A 673 -23.19 -39.28 -10.40
CA ASP A 673 -23.84 -39.86 -9.22
C ASP A 673 -22.93 -39.84 -7.96
N ARG A 674 -21.75 -39.21 -8.04
CA ARG A 674 -20.74 -39.24 -6.96
C ARG A 674 -20.88 -38.13 -5.93
N VAL A 675 -21.52 -37.03 -6.32
CA VAL A 675 -21.62 -35.80 -5.55
C VAL A 675 -23.04 -35.31 -5.72
N ASP A 676 -23.73 -35.06 -4.61
CA ASP A 676 -24.97 -34.28 -4.63
C ASP A 676 -24.57 -32.80 -4.55
N GLU A 677 -25.17 -31.94 -5.37
CA GLU A 677 -24.90 -30.50 -5.35
C GLU A 677 -25.19 -29.90 -3.97
N SER A 678 -26.16 -30.46 -3.22
CA SER A 678 -26.47 -30.03 -1.85
C SER A 678 -25.39 -30.36 -0.81
N ASP A 679 -24.41 -31.20 -1.16
CA ASP A 679 -23.21 -31.46 -0.35
C ASP A 679 -22.09 -30.45 -0.61
N LEU A 680 -22.29 -29.49 -1.52
CA LEU A 680 -21.31 -28.46 -1.88
C LEU A 680 -21.75 -27.07 -1.38
N PRO A 681 -20.79 -26.16 -1.15
CA PRO A 681 -21.12 -24.75 -1.02
C PRO A 681 -21.70 -24.21 -2.32
N ASP A 682 -22.50 -23.15 -2.23
CA ASP A 682 -23.03 -22.43 -3.40
C ASP A 682 -21.96 -22.05 -4.44
N ALA A 683 -20.72 -21.82 -3.99
CA ALA A 683 -19.59 -21.51 -4.84
C ALA A 683 -18.38 -22.35 -4.42
N VAL A 684 -17.83 -23.14 -5.35
CA VAL A 684 -16.52 -23.79 -5.19
C VAL A 684 -15.48 -22.82 -5.72
N ARG A 685 -14.74 -22.13 -4.84
CA ARG A 685 -13.90 -20.99 -5.22
C ARG A 685 -12.61 -21.45 -5.87
N VAL A 686 -12.60 -21.47 -7.20
CA VAL A 686 -11.41 -21.76 -8.02
C VAL A 686 -10.80 -20.45 -8.47
N HIS A 687 -9.65 -20.09 -7.89
CA HIS A 687 -9.00 -18.81 -8.17
C HIS A 687 -7.70 -19.03 -8.96
N MET A 688 -7.63 -18.48 -10.18
CA MET A 688 -6.54 -18.75 -11.11
C MET A 688 -5.74 -17.49 -11.50
N SER A 689 -4.49 -17.42 -11.04
CA SER A 689 -3.52 -16.42 -11.49
C SER A 689 -2.50 -17.03 -12.44
N GLY A 690 -2.25 -16.35 -13.57
CA GLY A 690 -1.31 -16.82 -14.58
C GLY A 690 0.18 -16.65 -14.24
N CYS A 691 0.49 -16.11 -13.07
CA CYS A 691 1.86 -15.92 -12.52
C CYS A 691 1.79 -15.71 -11.00
N SER A 692 2.94 -15.48 -10.35
CA SER A 692 3.04 -15.31 -8.89
C SER A 692 2.50 -14.00 -8.32
N ALA A 693 2.21 -13.00 -9.16
CA ALA A 693 1.69 -11.70 -8.71
C ALA A 693 0.30 -11.79 -8.02
N SER A 694 -0.42 -12.91 -8.16
CA SER A 694 -1.66 -13.20 -7.42
C SER A 694 -2.80 -12.20 -7.69
N CYS A 695 -2.94 -11.72 -8.94
CA CYS A 695 -4.01 -10.77 -9.29
C CYS A 695 -5.43 -11.33 -9.13
N ALA A 696 -5.61 -12.65 -9.29
CA ALA A 696 -6.88 -13.35 -9.05
C ALA A 696 -7.05 -13.79 -7.58
N GLN A 697 -6.11 -13.43 -6.71
CA GLN A 697 -6.14 -13.76 -5.29
C GLN A 697 -6.27 -15.27 -5.00
N PRO A 698 -5.44 -16.15 -5.60
CA PRO A 698 -5.53 -17.60 -5.43
C PRO A 698 -5.49 -18.07 -3.98
N GLN A 699 -4.71 -17.40 -3.12
CA GLN A 699 -4.50 -17.79 -1.73
C GLN A 699 -5.77 -17.78 -0.86
N ILE A 700 -6.85 -17.13 -1.32
CA ILE A 700 -8.13 -17.07 -0.59
C ILE A 700 -9.22 -17.95 -1.21
N GLY A 701 -8.87 -18.76 -2.22
CA GLY A 701 -9.77 -19.70 -2.86
C GLY A 701 -9.70 -21.10 -2.24
N ASP A 702 -10.76 -21.88 -2.42
CA ASP A 702 -10.81 -23.30 -2.05
C ASP A 702 -9.77 -24.09 -2.86
N VAL A 703 -9.68 -23.78 -4.16
CA VAL A 703 -8.65 -24.27 -5.08
C VAL A 703 -7.86 -23.08 -5.63
N ALA A 704 -6.62 -22.98 -5.19
CA ALA A 704 -5.69 -21.91 -5.52
C ALA A 704 -4.78 -22.32 -6.68
N MET A 705 -4.57 -21.44 -7.66
CA MET A 705 -3.65 -21.69 -8.76
C MET A 705 -2.70 -20.54 -9.05
N ARG A 706 -1.42 -20.89 -9.18
CA ARG A 706 -0.34 -20.00 -9.58
C ARG A 706 0.37 -20.58 -10.81
N GLY A 707 0.18 -19.94 -11.95
CA GLY A 707 0.69 -20.38 -13.25
C GLY A 707 2.21 -20.35 -13.35
N GLU A 708 2.75 -21.38 -13.99
CA GLU A 708 4.17 -21.57 -14.30
C GLU A 708 4.34 -22.43 -15.56
N ALA A 709 5.59 -22.75 -15.93
CA ALA A 709 5.90 -23.58 -17.10
C ALA A 709 6.66 -24.83 -16.68
N LYS A 710 6.21 -26.01 -17.15
CA LYS A 710 6.83 -27.30 -16.85
C LYS A 710 7.54 -27.88 -18.07
N ARG A 711 8.79 -28.29 -17.92
CA ARG A 711 9.49 -29.08 -18.95
C ARG A 711 9.06 -30.55 -18.88
N THR A 712 8.54 -31.08 -19.98
CA THR A 712 8.15 -32.49 -20.13
C THR A 712 8.94 -33.12 -21.29
N PRO A 713 8.96 -34.47 -21.42
CA PRO A 713 9.56 -35.14 -22.58
C PRO A 713 8.96 -34.70 -23.93
N GLU A 714 7.73 -34.21 -23.93
CA GLU A 714 6.99 -33.75 -25.11
C GLU A 714 7.21 -32.26 -25.41
N GLY A 715 7.93 -31.54 -24.54
CA GLY A 715 8.18 -30.10 -24.63
C GLY A 715 7.76 -29.34 -23.37
N THR A 716 7.84 -28.02 -23.40
CA THR A 716 7.30 -27.17 -22.34
C THR A 716 5.77 -27.18 -22.39
N LYS A 717 5.13 -27.45 -21.26
CA LYS A 717 3.67 -27.36 -21.08
C LYS A 717 3.33 -26.31 -20.04
N ASP A 718 2.16 -25.71 -20.20
CA ASP A 718 1.57 -24.84 -19.18
C ASP A 718 1.26 -25.68 -17.94
N ALA A 719 1.65 -25.15 -16.79
CA ALA A 719 1.46 -25.80 -15.51
C ALA A 719 1.06 -24.78 -14.43
N ALA A 720 0.72 -25.27 -13.25
CA ALA A 720 0.52 -24.44 -12.08
C ALA A 720 0.96 -25.15 -10.80
N ASP A 721 1.38 -24.35 -9.83
CA ASP A 721 1.25 -24.73 -8.43
C ASP A 721 -0.23 -24.72 -8.06
N VAL A 722 -0.70 -25.81 -7.46
CA VAL A 722 -2.06 -25.97 -6.94
C VAL A 722 -2.00 -25.94 -5.43
N GLY A 723 -2.72 -24.99 -4.83
CA GLY A 723 -2.94 -24.91 -3.40
C GLY A 723 -4.40 -25.14 -3.03
N LEU A 724 -4.66 -25.44 -1.76
CA LEU A 724 -6.00 -25.76 -1.26
C LEU A 724 -6.28 -25.07 0.08
N GLY A 725 -7.56 -24.76 0.33
CA GLY A 725 -8.07 -24.44 1.67
C GLY A 725 -8.01 -22.97 2.09
N GLY A 726 -7.86 -22.03 1.14
CA GLY A 726 -7.92 -20.60 1.44
C GLY A 726 -9.31 -20.17 1.90
N ASP A 727 -9.40 -19.44 3.01
CA ASP A 727 -10.65 -19.03 3.63
C ASP A 727 -10.46 -17.81 4.54
N LEU A 728 -10.85 -16.63 4.04
CA LEU A 728 -10.78 -15.39 4.81
C LEU A 728 -11.68 -15.41 6.05
N GLY A 729 -12.85 -16.06 6.00
CA GLY A 729 -13.75 -16.15 7.15
C GLY A 729 -13.16 -16.92 8.33
N ARG A 730 -12.16 -17.78 8.06
CA ARG A 730 -11.37 -18.49 9.08
C ARG A 730 -9.97 -17.90 9.29
N GLY A 731 -9.60 -16.85 8.55
CA GLY A 731 -8.27 -16.24 8.59
C GLY A 731 -7.16 -17.12 8.01
N THR A 732 -7.49 -18.05 7.11
CA THR A 732 -6.56 -19.05 6.56
C THR A 732 -6.24 -18.75 5.09
N PHE A 733 -4.97 -18.88 4.71
CA PHE A 733 -4.56 -18.89 3.30
C PHE A 733 -4.32 -20.32 2.82
N ALA A 734 -4.47 -20.54 1.51
CA ALA A 734 -4.30 -21.85 0.90
C ALA A 734 -2.85 -22.36 1.04
N ASP A 735 -2.71 -23.64 1.37
CA ASP A 735 -1.44 -24.35 1.38
C ASP A 735 -1.08 -24.85 -0.03
N TRP A 736 0.16 -24.64 -0.48
CA TRP A 736 0.62 -25.07 -1.81
C TRP A 736 0.91 -26.58 -1.84
N ILE A 737 -0.12 -27.39 -2.10
CA ILE A 737 -0.07 -28.86 -2.01
C ILE A 737 0.74 -29.50 -3.14
N ALA A 738 0.57 -29.08 -4.39
CA ALA A 738 1.14 -29.75 -5.55
C ALA A 738 1.74 -28.76 -6.56
N GLY A 739 3.08 -28.79 -6.71
CA GLY A 739 3.78 -27.96 -7.69
C GLY A 739 3.78 -28.52 -9.11
N SER A 740 3.82 -27.66 -10.11
CA SER A 740 3.95 -28.01 -11.53
C SER A 740 2.98 -29.10 -12.00
N VAL A 741 1.70 -28.95 -11.66
CA VAL A 741 0.61 -29.77 -12.21
C VAL A 741 0.34 -29.26 -13.62
N VAL A 742 0.32 -30.15 -14.62
CA VAL A 742 0.01 -29.76 -16.00
C VAL A 742 -1.45 -29.30 -16.02
N LEU A 743 -1.72 -28.13 -16.61
CA LEU A 743 -3.04 -27.52 -16.49
C LEU A 743 -4.17 -28.41 -17.01
N ASP A 744 -3.91 -29.18 -18.07
CA ASP A 744 -4.92 -30.07 -18.67
C ASP A 744 -5.39 -31.18 -17.71
N ASP A 745 -4.60 -31.51 -16.67
CA ASP A 745 -4.94 -32.53 -15.67
C ASP A 745 -5.66 -31.94 -14.44
N VAL A 746 -5.70 -30.60 -14.30
CA VAL A 746 -6.22 -29.93 -13.10
C VAL A 746 -7.73 -30.11 -12.90
N PRO A 747 -8.60 -29.96 -13.92
CA PRO A 747 -10.04 -30.14 -13.71
C PRO A 747 -10.38 -31.55 -13.22
N ASP A 748 -9.72 -32.55 -13.79
CA ASP A 748 -9.78 -33.93 -13.34
C ASP A 748 -9.37 -34.07 -11.86
N GLY A 749 -8.35 -33.34 -11.43
CA GLY A 749 -7.96 -33.23 -10.02
C GLY A 749 -9.05 -32.61 -9.13
N ILE A 750 -9.69 -31.55 -9.61
CA ILE A 750 -10.81 -30.89 -8.91
C ILE A 750 -11.98 -31.87 -8.73
N THR A 751 -12.37 -32.61 -9.78
CA THR A 751 -13.46 -33.61 -9.65
C THR A 751 -13.16 -34.67 -8.59
N ARG A 752 -11.90 -35.11 -8.47
CA ARG A 752 -11.45 -36.07 -7.44
C ARG A 752 -11.48 -35.48 -6.05
N LEU A 753 -11.02 -34.23 -5.88
CA LEU A 753 -11.05 -33.52 -4.60
C LEU A 753 -12.49 -33.32 -4.10
N VAL A 754 -13.36 -32.80 -4.96
CA VAL A 754 -14.77 -32.54 -4.62
C VAL A 754 -15.52 -33.85 -4.33
N SER A 755 -15.25 -34.91 -5.10
CA SER A 755 -15.82 -36.24 -4.80
C SER A 755 -15.37 -36.77 -3.43
N ALA A 756 -14.11 -36.54 -3.04
CA ALA A 756 -13.59 -36.97 -1.75
C ALA A 756 -14.18 -36.16 -0.59
N TYR A 757 -14.33 -34.84 -0.78
CA TYR A 757 -14.98 -33.95 0.18
C TYR A 757 -16.44 -34.33 0.42
N ALA A 758 -17.21 -34.54 -0.64
CA ALA A 758 -18.60 -34.98 -0.54
C ALA A 758 -18.72 -36.37 0.11
N ALA A 759 -17.82 -37.30 -0.21
CA ALA A 759 -17.80 -38.63 0.42
C ALA A 759 -17.52 -38.60 1.94
N ASP A 760 -16.82 -37.57 2.41
CA ASP A 760 -16.60 -37.29 3.85
C ASP A 760 -17.79 -36.56 4.50
N GLY A 761 -18.83 -36.26 3.73
CA GLY A 761 -20.12 -35.75 4.20
C GLY A 761 -20.39 -34.26 3.96
N GLY A 762 -19.48 -33.51 3.33
CA GLY A 762 -19.77 -32.17 2.75
C GLY A 762 -20.29 -31.08 3.71
N THR A 763 -20.21 -31.28 5.03
CA THR A 763 -20.89 -30.42 6.02
C THR A 763 -19.95 -29.44 6.73
N GLU A 764 -18.65 -29.71 6.73
CA GLU A 764 -17.64 -28.78 7.22
C GLU A 764 -17.16 -27.85 6.10
N ALA A 765 -16.60 -26.68 6.40
CA ALA A 765 -16.00 -25.81 5.38
C ALA A 765 -14.88 -26.55 4.64
N PHE A 766 -14.74 -26.32 3.33
CA PHE A 766 -13.72 -27.00 2.50
C PHE A 766 -12.31 -26.80 3.06
N SER A 767 -12.00 -25.60 3.56
CA SER A 767 -10.75 -25.28 4.27
C SER A 767 -10.52 -26.15 5.51
N GLY A 768 -11.57 -26.41 6.30
CA GLY A 768 -11.49 -27.29 7.48
C GLY A 768 -11.27 -28.76 7.10
N TRP A 769 -11.91 -29.20 6.01
CA TRP A 769 -11.67 -30.52 5.45
C TRP A 769 -10.22 -30.69 4.98
N THR A 770 -9.68 -29.71 4.24
CA THR A 770 -8.30 -29.77 3.74
C THR A 770 -7.27 -29.74 4.87
N GLU A 771 -7.52 -29.03 5.97
CA GLU A 771 -6.65 -29.05 7.16
C GLU A 771 -6.62 -30.44 7.85
N ARG A 772 -7.73 -31.18 7.79
CA ARG A 772 -7.86 -32.51 8.40
C ARG A 772 -7.24 -33.61 7.55
N VAL A 773 -7.31 -33.50 6.22
CA VAL A 773 -6.81 -34.53 5.30
C VAL A 773 -5.30 -34.36 5.10
N PRO A 774 -4.49 -35.43 5.21
CA PRO A 774 -3.04 -35.31 5.01
C PRO A 774 -2.68 -34.78 3.61
N ASP A 775 -1.72 -33.85 3.52
CA ASP A 775 -1.22 -33.29 2.25
C ASP A 775 -0.83 -34.34 1.21
N ALA A 776 -0.35 -35.50 1.65
CA ALA A 776 0.02 -36.59 0.76
C ALA A 776 -1.21 -37.16 0.02
N ASP A 777 -2.34 -37.33 0.72
CA ASP A 777 -3.60 -37.79 0.13
C ASP A 777 -4.18 -36.68 -0.77
N LEU A 778 -4.15 -35.40 -0.34
CA LEU A 778 -4.59 -34.26 -1.18
C LEU A 778 -3.78 -34.15 -2.47
N ARG A 779 -2.46 -34.26 -2.39
CA ARG A 779 -1.55 -34.24 -3.55
C ARG A 779 -1.84 -35.39 -4.50
N GLN A 780 -2.16 -36.55 -3.96
CA GLN A 780 -2.54 -37.72 -4.74
C GLN A 780 -3.86 -37.47 -5.51
N LEU A 781 -4.87 -36.87 -4.85
CA LEU A 781 -6.13 -36.48 -5.50
C LEU A 781 -5.89 -35.48 -6.63
N ILE A 782 -5.03 -34.48 -6.42
CA ILE A 782 -4.69 -33.50 -7.47
C ILE A 782 -4.01 -34.20 -8.65
N ARG A 783 -2.96 -34.99 -8.42
CA ARG A 783 -2.15 -35.60 -9.50
C ARG A 783 -2.77 -36.84 -10.15
N GLY A 784 -3.72 -37.50 -9.51
CA GLY A 784 -4.28 -38.77 -10.00
C GLY A 784 -3.33 -39.97 -9.87
N GLU A 785 -2.34 -39.91 -8.98
CA GLU A 785 -1.39 -41.01 -8.74
C GLU A 785 -2.06 -42.12 -7.89
N ALA A 786 -1.68 -43.39 -8.05
CA ALA A 786 -2.17 -44.47 -7.18
C ALA A 786 -1.50 -44.40 -5.79
N ARG A 787 -2.17 -44.87 -4.73
CA ARG A 787 -1.59 -44.91 -3.38
C ARG A 787 -0.32 -45.73 -3.45
N ALA A 788 0.84 -45.11 -3.22
CA ALA A 788 2.05 -45.86 -2.94
C ALA A 788 1.84 -46.49 -1.56
N ASP A 789 1.40 -47.76 -1.54
CA ASP A 789 1.42 -48.57 -0.33
C ASP A 789 2.80 -48.45 0.31
N ALA A 790 2.79 -48.20 1.63
CA ALA A 790 3.95 -47.97 2.48
C ALA A 790 5.21 -48.73 2.06
N VAL A 791 6.23 -47.99 1.61
CA VAL A 791 7.62 -48.44 1.67
C VAL A 791 8.37 -47.51 2.60
N VAL A 792 8.38 -47.88 3.88
CA VAL A 792 9.44 -47.45 4.80
C VAL A 792 10.71 -48.20 4.38
N GLN A 793 11.72 -47.47 3.88
CA GLN A 793 13.10 -47.42 4.42
C GLN A 793 14.11 -46.86 3.42
N ASP A 794 14.89 -45.90 3.93
CA ASP A 794 16.24 -45.45 3.58
C ASP A 794 16.51 -44.72 2.25
N GLY A 795 16.87 -43.44 2.39
CA GLY A 795 17.58 -42.65 1.39
C GLY A 795 17.73 -41.18 1.78
N ASP A 796 18.96 -40.78 2.09
CA ASP A 796 19.47 -39.40 2.20
C ASP A 796 18.98 -38.47 3.32
N ARG A 797 19.48 -38.77 4.52
CA ARG A 797 20.34 -37.79 5.21
C ARG A 797 21.62 -37.59 4.38
N ALA A 798 21.74 -36.51 3.62
CA ALA A 798 23.03 -35.93 3.22
C ALA A 798 22.85 -34.57 2.51
N ALA A 799 22.75 -33.48 3.27
CA ALA A 799 23.21 -32.14 2.88
C ALA A 799 23.17 -31.19 4.08
N SER A 800 23.92 -31.53 5.13
CA SER A 800 24.48 -30.56 6.06
C SER A 800 25.98 -30.83 6.08
N GLU A 801 26.77 -29.77 5.92
CA GLU A 801 28.24 -29.75 5.76
C GLU A 801 28.74 -29.98 4.33
N VAL A 802 29.05 -28.87 3.61
CA VAL A 802 30.42 -28.49 3.19
C VAL A 802 30.42 -27.00 2.80
N ASN A 803 31.19 -26.20 3.57
CA ASN A 803 31.72 -24.84 3.34
C ASN A 803 30.76 -23.67 3.04
#